data_AF-A0A4V2Y5R2-F1
#
_entry.id   AF-A0A4V2Y5R2-F1
#
_cell.length_a   1.000
_cell.length_b   1.000
_cell.length_c   1.000
_cell.angle_alpha   90.00
_cell.angle_beta   90.00
_cell.angle_gamma   90.00
#
_symmetry.space_group_name_H-M   'P 1'
#
loop_
_entity.id
_entity.type
_entity.pdbx_description
1 polymer ?
#
loop_
_entity_poly.entity_id
_entity_poly.type
_entity_poly.pdbx_seq_one_letter_code
_entity_poly.pdbx_strand_id
1 'polypeptide(L)'
;MLTVTPRTTPSSIPLPADLASPMPGRGALPPRAHLHSDAPRQVLDGTWQVRLRPSPRHVADDGWQQVDARLDPADWSPLAVPGHLPLQGHGSPIYANVAYPFPVDPPFPPDDNPVADHRLELVASPEVLAHPSVLRFEGVDGAATVWLNGVELGTLRGSRLTTELPCTGVLRPGTNVLAVRLAQWSAHSYLEDQDMWWMPGIFRGVTLLARPHGGVRDVFVHAGYDHRDGSGTLRIDVELEEGAEAPATISVPAFGLHEVAVGVEHHVPSVAPWTAETPVLHDAQVRTPTETVDLRIGFRTVAVEDATLLLNGTPLLLKGVNRHEHDPRRGRVVDLTTARAELLLMKQHHINAVRTSHYPPQADFLDLADELGFYVILENDLETHGFVLVGWRGNPSDDPQWLPAYRDRMRRTVERDKNHPSVLVWSLGNEAGTGANLDAIAQWTRDRDPDRLVHYEGDLRSRHVDVYSRMYASVDEVAAIATEPPAETFTDPDEQHRRRLPFLLCEYAHAMGNGPGGLSEYQDLFHRYPRLAGGFVWEWVEHALDGGTTDGGRPVQLYGGDFGERVHDGSFVVDGLVHADRSPGPALADLARVFSPVGLELAPDLSTLTVVNRYHSLDLSHLEAVWTTDGVGHGAATPVTLPEVPAGTSAVVPLRLPPSALAATVTVLLRRRTAGDGCADGHVVAWTQHIAARPVAALEAHRVAPRRTGDGLVQLGPASFDERTGMPVRLGALDLHDVAVSLWRAPTENDRGVAWEEPELPSVADRWAAARLDDLRTRLLEVSEDGSAFVVRTRSGPPVLDAGVDVTWRWTSDGTSLALDLTLAPYGTWPCDWGRAGIDLRLAEPTAGVRWTGWGPGPQYPDTGQAARYGSFVAGRDDYAVRTVRPQEHGARRVDDATVDLGARALRVRGAGLPLTVRPWSRAVVAATRHDHELPAATETWISVDAAASGVGTASCGPGVLPGYRLAPATQQLHVILQQVDHLR
;
A
#
# COMPACT_ATOMS: atom_id res chain seq x y z
N MET A 1 47.60 10.15 41.29
CA MET A 1 48.91 10.07 40.61
C MET A 1 49.00 8.72 39.90
N LEU A 2 48.78 8.73 38.60
CA LEU A 2 49.38 7.89 37.56
C LEU A 2 48.69 8.34 36.26
N THR A 3 49.32 9.33 35.63
CA THR A 3 48.99 9.86 34.31
C THR A 3 49.17 8.76 33.28
N VAL A 4 48.06 8.20 32.79
CA VAL A 4 48.04 7.40 31.57
C VAL A 4 47.93 8.37 30.41
N THR A 5 49.04 8.58 29.72
CA THR A 5 49.09 9.17 28.38
C THR A 5 48.35 8.25 27.39
N PRO A 6 47.38 8.73 26.61
CA PRO A 6 46.89 7.96 25.48
C PRO A 6 47.89 8.14 24.33
N ARG A 7 48.77 7.16 24.15
CA ARG A 7 49.37 6.86 22.85
C ARG A 7 48.61 5.66 22.28
N THR A 8 47.84 5.90 21.23
CA THR A 8 48.03 5.33 19.88
C THR A 8 46.82 5.77 19.06
N THR A 9 47.07 6.54 17.98
CA THR A 9 46.15 6.61 16.84
C THR A 9 45.74 5.19 16.46
N PRO A 10 44.44 4.88 16.31
CA PRO A 10 44.05 3.65 15.64
C PRO A 10 44.61 3.74 14.22
N SER A 11 45.29 2.69 13.78
CA SER A 11 45.55 2.44 12.36
C SER A 11 44.21 2.60 11.63
N SER A 12 44.02 3.68 10.87
CA SER A 12 42.79 3.87 10.12
C SER A 12 42.69 2.76 9.08
N ILE A 13 41.64 1.94 9.19
CA ILE A 13 41.31 0.99 8.14
C ILE A 13 41.08 1.83 6.87
N PRO A 14 41.75 1.54 5.74
CA PRO A 14 41.50 2.27 4.50
C PRO A 14 40.01 2.26 4.19
N LEU A 15 39.42 3.41 3.82
CA LEU A 15 37.98 3.54 3.60
C LEU A 15 37.39 2.42 2.71
N PRO A 16 38.01 2.01 1.58
CA PRO A 16 37.52 0.86 0.80
C PRO A 16 37.43 -0.46 1.59
N ALA A 17 38.38 -0.72 2.48
CA ALA A 17 38.38 -1.93 3.32
C ALA A 17 37.33 -1.85 4.43
N ASP A 18 37.07 -0.66 4.98
CA ASP A 18 35.98 -0.44 5.95
C ASP A 18 34.59 -0.62 5.31
N LEU A 19 34.42 -0.10 4.09
CA LEU A 19 33.18 -0.24 3.33
C LEU A 19 32.93 -1.69 2.90
N ALA A 20 33.97 -2.52 2.76
CA ALA A 20 33.85 -3.95 2.47
C ALA A 20 33.76 -4.85 3.72
N SER A 21 33.57 -4.27 4.91
CA SER A 21 33.48 -5.04 6.16
C SER A 21 32.04 -5.56 6.40
N PRO A 22 31.82 -6.86 6.60
CA PRO A 22 30.52 -7.43 6.99
C PRO A 22 30.21 -7.22 8.49
N MET A 23 31.14 -6.64 9.25
CA MET A 23 30.97 -6.37 10.68
C MET A 23 30.06 -5.17 10.93
N PRO A 24 29.32 -5.14 12.08
CA PRO A 24 28.59 -3.96 12.54
C PRO A 24 29.45 -2.70 12.61
N GLY A 25 28.77 -1.56 12.70
CA GLY A 25 29.42 -0.27 12.97
C GLY A 25 30.24 -0.30 14.27
N ARG A 26 31.31 0.51 14.32
CA ARG A 26 32.18 0.62 15.51
C ARG A 26 31.84 1.86 16.33
N GLY A 27 32.14 1.81 17.63
CA GLY A 27 32.06 2.96 18.53
C GLY A 27 30.68 3.25 19.12
N ALA A 28 29.63 2.55 18.67
CA ALA A 28 28.28 2.68 19.21
C ALA A 28 28.16 2.13 20.64
N LEU A 29 27.32 2.77 21.45
CA LEU A 29 26.83 2.20 22.70
C LEU A 29 25.87 1.03 22.43
N PRO A 30 25.62 0.14 23.43
CA PRO A 30 24.58 -0.87 23.32
C PRO A 30 23.22 -0.26 22.91
N PRO A 31 22.40 -0.96 22.11
CA PRO A 31 21.06 -0.47 21.78
C PRO A 31 20.16 -0.40 23.02
N ARG A 32 19.20 0.52 23.01
CA ARG A 32 18.22 0.76 24.07
C ARG A 32 16.90 1.26 23.48
N ALA A 33 15.87 1.35 24.30
CA ALA A 33 14.58 1.91 23.92
C ALA A 33 14.69 3.37 23.46
N HIS A 34 13.82 3.75 22.53
CA HIS A 34 13.48 5.14 22.33
C HIS A 34 12.60 5.61 23.49
N LEU A 35 13.05 6.64 24.22
CA LEU A 35 12.44 7.07 25.47
C LEU A 35 12.18 8.57 25.45
N HIS A 36 10.99 8.97 25.91
CA HIS A 36 10.66 10.36 26.19
C HIS A 36 11.17 10.72 27.58
N SER A 37 12.28 11.46 27.61
CA SER A 37 13.00 11.82 28.85
C SER A 37 13.11 13.34 29.01
N ASP A 38 13.14 13.80 30.26
CA ASP A 38 13.46 15.19 30.61
C ASP A 38 14.96 15.52 30.56
N ALA A 39 15.81 14.52 30.26
CA ALA A 39 17.23 14.75 30.07
C ALA A 39 17.49 15.80 28.96
N PRO A 40 18.42 16.75 29.17
CA PRO A 40 18.69 17.80 28.19
C PRO A 40 19.02 17.24 26.81
N ARG A 41 18.44 17.83 25.77
CA ARG A 41 18.70 17.47 24.38
C ARG A 41 18.87 18.69 23.49
N GLN A 42 19.66 18.54 22.43
CA GLN A 42 19.85 19.54 21.40
C GLN A 42 19.73 18.90 20.03
N VAL A 43 18.67 19.25 19.30
CA VAL A 43 18.44 18.82 17.92
C VAL A 43 19.45 19.52 17.00
N LEU A 44 20.06 18.74 16.12
CA LEU A 44 21.09 19.20 15.16
C LEU A 44 20.59 19.21 13.71
N ASP A 45 19.30 18.95 13.51
CA ASP A 45 18.62 19.08 12.23
C ASP A 45 18.69 20.53 11.74
N GLY A 46 18.76 20.70 10.43
CA GLY A 46 18.88 22.00 9.78
C GLY A 46 19.78 21.95 8.55
N THR A 47 20.41 23.07 8.24
CA THR A 47 21.30 23.20 7.09
C THR A 47 22.73 22.84 7.46
N TRP A 48 23.24 21.77 6.86
CA TRP A 48 24.63 21.35 6.95
C TRP A 48 25.37 21.76 5.67
N GLN A 49 26.69 21.70 5.68
CA GLN A 49 27.50 21.82 4.46
C GLN A 49 27.80 20.42 3.93
N VAL A 50 27.65 20.21 2.62
CA VAL A 50 28.00 18.96 1.96
C VAL A 50 28.98 19.20 0.83
N ARG A 51 29.88 18.24 0.59
CA ARG A 51 30.64 18.11 -0.66
C ARG A 51 30.64 16.67 -1.14
N LEU A 52 30.54 16.46 -2.44
CA LEU A 52 30.51 15.14 -3.05
C LEU A 52 31.89 14.77 -3.63
N ARG A 53 32.22 13.48 -3.57
CA ARG A 53 33.36 12.85 -4.26
C ARG A 53 32.82 11.66 -5.07
N PRO A 54 33.35 11.41 -6.27
CA PRO A 54 32.79 10.39 -7.16
C PRO A 54 33.06 8.95 -6.68
N SER A 55 34.09 8.72 -5.85
CA SER A 55 34.47 7.39 -5.38
C SER A 55 35.32 7.49 -4.11
N PRO A 56 35.37 6.43 -3.26
CA PRO A 56 36.23 6.40 -2.07
C PRO A 56 37.71 6.62 -2.38
N ARG A 57 38.16 6.35 -3.61
CA ARG A 57 39.55 6.57 -4.06
C ARG A 57 39.91 8.03 -4.30
N HIS A 58 38.90 8.90 -4.47
CA HIS A 58 39.08 10.34 -4.69
C HIS A 58 38.96 11.14 -3.39
N VAL A 59 38.84 10.45 -2.27
CA VAL A 59 38.77 11.04 -0.96
C VAL A 59 40.18 11.47 -0.53
N ALA A 60 40.37 12.76 -0.31
CA ALA A 60 41.61 13.31 0.24
C ALA A 60 41.54 13.39 1.77
N ASP A 61 42.70 13.30 2.41
CA ASP A 61 42.88 13.64 3.83
C ASP A 61 43.30 15.12 3.94
N ASP A 62 42.34 16.01 3.75
CA ASP A 62 42.52 17.47 3.77
C ASP A 62 42.14 18.12 5.12
N GLY A 63 41.88 17.30 6.14
CA GLY A 63 41.60 17.74 7.51
C GLY A 63 40.26 18.46 7.70
N TRP A 64 39.31 18.34 6.77
CA TRP A 64 38.01 19.03 6.80
C TRP A 64 37.16 18.78 8.07
N GLN A 65 37.44 17.71 8.81
CA GLN A 65 36.77 17.35 10.06
C GLN A 65 37.25 18.19 11.27
N GLN A 66 38.34 18.96 11.12
CA GLN A 66 38.92 19.78 12.18
C GLN A 66 38.15 21.10 12.35
N VAL A 67 38.22 21.68 13.57
CA VAL A 67 37.51 22.93 13.89
C VAL A 67 38.10 24.14 13.16
N ASP A 68 39.42 24.15 12.96
CA ASP A 68 40.17 25.21 12.28
C ASP A 68 40.50 24.88 10.81
N ALA A 69 39.78 23.89 10.24
CA ALA A 69 39.95 23.50 8.85
C ALA A 69 39.73 24.68 7.89
N ARG A 70 40.64 24.85 6.93
CA ARG A 70 40.47 25.81 5.83
C ARG A 70 39.69 25.14 4.70
N LEU A 71 38.40 25.43 4.62
CA LEU A 71 37.53 24.94 3.56
C LEU A 71 37.53 25.93 2.39
N ASP A 72 37.60 25.42 1.16
CA ASP A 72 37.29 26.21 -0.02
C ASP A 72 35.75 26.30 -0.15
N PRO A 73 35.14 27.50 -0.02
CA PRO A 73 33.68 27.63 -0.12
C PRO A 73 33.11 27.17 -1.47
N ALA A 74 33.93 27.10 -2.53
CA ALA A 74 33.49 26.62 -3.83
C ALA A 74 33.24 25.10 -3.87
N ASP A 75 33.82 24.34 -2.93
CA ASP A 75 33.68 22.89 -2.85
C ASP A 75 32.46 22.43 -2.05
N TRP A 76 31.84 23.33 -1.27
CA TRP A 76 30.78 23.01 -0.31
C TRP A 76 29.47 23.70 -0.69
N SER A 77 28.37 23.01 -0.41
CA SER A 77 27.02 23.50 -0.67
C SER A 77 26.11 23.22 0.53
N PRO A 78 25.10 24.06 0.78
CA PRO A 78 24.12 23.80 1.83
C PRO A 78 23.25 22.58 1.48
N LEU A 79 22.98 21.73 2.48
CA LEU A 79 22.10 20.56 2.40
C LEU A 79 21.21 20.50 3.64
N ALA A 80 19.92 20.21 3.48
CA ALA A 80 19.03 19.93 4.60
C ALA A 80 19.29 18.54 5.18
N VAL A 81 19.38 18.46 6.51
CA VAL A 81 19.43 17.24 7.31
C VAL A 81 18.30 17.32 8.34
N PRO A 82 17.38 16.34 8.41
CA PRO A 82 17.33 15.13 7.61
C PRO A 82 16.99 15.35 6.13
N GLY A 83 17.58 14.54 5.25
CA GLY A 83 17.33 14.58 3.80
C GLY A 83 18.18 13.58 3.01
N HIS A 84 17.72 13.28 1.79
CA HIS A 84 18.48 12.48 0.83
C HIS A 84 19.29 13.36 -0.11
N LEU A 85 20.50 12.91 -0.47
CA LEU A 85 21.40 13.62 -1.36
C LEU A 85 20.81 13.80 -2.78
N PRO A 86 20.25 12.75 -3.43
CA PRO A 86 19.80 12.89 -4.81
C PRO A 86 18.62 13.87 -4.99
N LEU A 87 17.73 13.94 -3.99
CA LEU A 87 16.56 14.83 -4.01
C LEU A 87 16.92 16.30 -3.74
N GLN A 88 18.19 16.57 -3.40
CA GLN A 88 18.72 17.90 -3.16
C GLN A 88 19.79 18.29 -4.20
N GLY A 89 19.85 17.59 -5.33
CA GLY A 89 20.75 17.90 -6.45
C GLY A 89 22.14 17.25 -6.36
N HIS A 90 22.35 16.29 -5.45
CA HIS A 90 23.61 15.59 -5.27
C HIS A 90 23.49 14.10 -5.63
N GLY A 91 23.69 13.78 -6.92
CA GLY A 91 23.50 12.43 -7.47
C GLY A 91 22.10 12.24 -8.06
N SER A 92 21.67 11.00 -8.22
CA SER A 92 20.36 10.65 -8.78
C SER A 92 19.76 9.45 -8.03
N PRO A 93 18.44 9.42 -7.80
CA PRO A 93 17.76 8.24 -7.27
C PRO A 93 17.97 7.03 -8.19
N ILE A 94 17.95 5.83 -7.62
CA ILE A 94 17.96 4.57 -8.38
C ILE A 94 16.82 3.72 -7.87
N TYR A 95 15.86 3.35 -8.72
CA TYR A 95 14.88 2.32 -8.37
C TYR A 95 15.30 0.97 -8.95
N ALA A 96 15.41 -0.03 -8.08
CA ALA A 96 15.52 -1.43 -8.46
C ALA A 96 14.72 -2.27 -7.45
N ASN A 97 14.00 -3.27 -7.95
CA ASN A 97 13.22 -4.21 -7.14
C ASN A 97 14.17 -5.30 -6.59
N VAL A 98 14.36 -6.38 -7.37
CA VAL A 98 15.16 -7.55 -6.92
C VAL A 98 16.64 -7.43 -7.30
N ALA A 99 16.94 -6.73 -8.40
CA ALA A 99 18.31 -6.69 -8.91
C ALA A 99 19.13 -5.62 -8.20
N TYR A 100 20.22 -6.03 -7.52
CA TYR A 100 21.21 -5.06 -7.06
C TYR A 100 21.69 -4.16 -8.22
N PRO A 101 21.81 -2.84 -8.01
CA PRO A 101 22.33 -1.91 -9.02
C PRO A 101 23.87 -2.00 -9.18
N PHE A 102 24.50 -3.01 -8.58
CA PHE A 102 25.92 -3.32 -8.63
C PHE A 102 26.14 -4.84 -8.64
N PRO A 103 27.33 -5.35 -9.04
CA PRO A 103 27.60 -6.78 -9.10
C PRO A 103 27.44 -7.49 -7.75
N VAL A 104 26.87 -8.70 -7.75
CA VAL A 104 26.76 -9.53 -6.54
C VAL A 104 28.08 -10.22 -6.22
N ASP A 105 28.92 -9.57 -5.41
CA ASP A 105 30.23 -10.05 -4.95
C ASP A 105 30.47 -9.67 -3.47
N PRO A 106 29.65 -10.18 -2.52
CA PRO A 106 29.77 -9.81 -1.11
C PRO A 106 31.14 -10.23 -0.52
N PRO A 107 31.75 -9.41 0.35
CA PRO A 107 31.22 -8.17 0.94
C PRO A 107 31.62 -6.89 0.18
N PHE A 108 32.06 -6.97 -1.08
CA PHE A 108 32.70 -5.85 -1.78
C PHE A 108 31.66 -4.92 -2.45
N PRO A 109 31.64 -3.61 -2.12
CA PRO A 109 30.87 -2.61 -2.86
C PRO A 109 31.59 -2.20 -4.18
N PRO A 110 30.88 -1.55 -5.13
CA PRO A 110 31.49 -1.07 -6.37
C PRO A 110 32.51 0.06 -6.14
N ASP A 111 33.45 0.23 -7.08
CA ASP A 111 34.38 1.38 -7.11
C ASP A 111 33.66 2.70 -7.43
N ASP A 112 32.61 2.65 -8.26
CA ASP A 112 31.69 3.76 -8.56
C ASP A 112 30.71 3.95 -7.39
N ASN A 113 31.23 4.53 -6.31
CA ASN A 113 30.53 4.67 -5.04
C ASN A 113 30.63 6.12 -4.54
N PRO A 114 29.62 6.96 -4.83
CA PRO A 114 29.61 8.34 -4.38
C PRO A 114 29.82 8.47 -2.86
N VAL A 115 30.70 9.39 -2.48
CA VAL A 115 31.01 9.69 -1.08
C VAL A 115 30.71 11.16 -0.79
N ALA A 116 29.85 11.42 0.19
CA ALA A 116 29.47 12.75 0.63
C ALA A 116 30.06 13.06 2.01
N ASP A 117 30.87 14.11 2.08
CA ASP A 117 31.34 14.68 3.35
C ASP A 117 30.31 15.73 3.80
N HIS A 118 29.71 15.54 4.98
CA HIS A 118 28.76 16.45 5.62
C HIS A 118 29.43 17.12 6.82
N ARG A 119 29.24 18.42 6.99
CA ARG A 119 29.85 19.21 8.07
C ARG A 119 28.85 20.18 8.69
N LEU A 120 28.78 20.17 10.02
CA LEU A 120 27.99 21.10 10.82
C LEU A 120 28.90 21.79 11.85
N GLU A 121 28.90 23.11 11.86
CA GLU A 121 29.40 23.90 12.99
C GLU A 121 28.28 24.10 13.98
N LEU A 122 28.51 23.74 15.24
CA LEU A 122 27.51 23.83 16.30
C LEU A 122 28.10 24.38 17.60
N VAL A 123 27.24 25.00 18.40
CA VAL A 123 27.56 25.36 19.79
C VAL A 123 26.69 24.48 20.67
N ALA A 124 27.33 23.64 21.49
CA ALA A 124 26.62 22.77 22.41
C ALA A 124 25.96 23.59 23.53
N SER A 125 24.71 23.27 23.87
CA SER A 125 23.99 23.96 24.93
C SER A 125 24.68 23.74 26.29
N PRO A 126 24.64 24.74 27.20
CA PRO A 126 25.21 24.57 28.54
C PRO A 126 24.59 23.40 29.32
N GLU A 127 23.30 23.13 29.08
CA GLU A 127 22.56 22.04 29.72
C GLU A 127 23.08 20.68 29.28
N VAL A 128 23.35 20.48 27.98
CA VAL A 128 23.96 19.23 27.49
C VAL A 128 25.39 19.08 27.97
N LEU A 129 26.19 20.16 27.91
CA LEU A 129 27.59 20.16 28.34
C LEU A 129 27.78 19.89 29.85
N ALA A 130 26.74 20.07 30.66
CA ALA A 130 26.78 19.80 32.09
C ALA A 130 26.84 18.28 32.42
N HIS A 131 26.60 17.42 31.43
CA HIS A 131 26.49 15.98 31.61
C HIS A 131 27.37 15.22 30.60
N PRO A 132 27.70 13.94 30.89
CA PRO A 132 28.07 13.00 29.84
C PRO A 132 27.06 13.06 28.69
N SER A 133 27.52 12.92 27.45
CA SER A 133 26.68 13.15 26.27
C SER A 133 26.93 12.09 25.20
N VAL A 134 25.87 11.83 24.43
CA VAL A 134 25.91 10.98 23.24
C VAL A 134 25.38 11.74 22.04
N LEU A 135 25.90 11.41 20.87
CA LEU A 135 25.35 11.84 19.59
C LEU A 135 24.48 10.71 19.04
N ARG A 136 23.18 10.96 18.91
CA ARG A 136 22.22 10.02 18.36
C ARG A 136 21.94 10.33 16.89
N PHE A 137 22.07 9.32 16.04
CA PHE A 137 21.58 9.30 14.66
C PHE A 137 20.39 8.36 14.58
N GLU A 138 19.24 8.85 14.12
CA GLU A 138 18.02 8.04 14.00
C GLU A 138 17.98 7.18 12.72
N GLY A 139 18.80 7.51 11.71
CA GLY A 139 18.85 6.80 10.44
C GLY A 139 19.77 7.47 9.42
N VAL A 140 20.67 6.68 8.83
CA VAL A 140 21.63 7.13 7.81
C VAL A 140 21.71 6.08 6.72
N ASP A 141 21.25 6.42 5.52
CA ASP A 141 21.17 5.51 4.38
C ASP A 141 22.51 5.40 3.66
N GLY A 142 23.10 4.21 3.72
CA GLY A 142 24.46 3.90 3.28
C GLY A 142 25.38 3.51 4.44
N ALA A 143 26.67 3.88 4.34
CA ALA A 143 27.66 3.64 5.38
C ALA A 143 28.40 4.91 5.76
N ALA A 144 28.40 5.24 7.06
CA ALA A 144 28.97 6.50 7.53
C ALA A 144 30.15 6.33 8.48
N THR A 145 31.04 7.31 8.51
CA THR A 145 32.04 7.52 9.57
C THR A 145 31.82 8.90 10.19
N VAL A 146 31.87 9.00 11.51
CA VAL A 146 31.51 10.20 12.27
C VAL A 146 32.70 10.72 13.06
N TRP A 147 32.97 12.02 12.96
CA TRP A 147 33.96 12.74 13.75
C TRP A 147 33.32 13.91 14.48
N LEU A 148 33.79 14.16 15.69
CA LEU A 148 33.52 15.39 16.43
C LEU A 148 34.85 16.06 16.77
N ASN A 149 35.01 17.32 16.35
CA ASN A 149 36.24 18.08 16.57
C ASN A 149 37.51 17.36 16.08
N GLY A 150 37.41 16.65 14.93
CA GLY A 150 38.49 15.85 14.37
C GLY A 150 38.75 14.49 15.03
N VAL A 151 38.05 14.16 16.12
CA VAL A 151 38.15 12.84 16.79
C VAL A 151 37.10 11.91 16.20
N GLU A 152 37.52 10.76 15.69
CA GLU A 152 36.60 9.74 15.19
C GLU A 152 35.80 9.14 16.36
N LEU A 153 34.48 9.24 16.30
CA LEU A 153 33.58 8.65 17.28
C LEU A 153 33.21 7.21 16.93
N GLY A 154 33.03 6.93 15.63
CA GLY A 154 32.61 5.60 15.18
C GLY A 154 32.13 5.54 13.73
N THR A 155 31.57 4.39 13.36
CA THR A 155 30.93 4.16 12.05
C THR A 155 29.50 3.70 12.20
N LEU A 156 28.67 4.04 11.22
CA LEU A 156 27.25 3.73 11.17
C LEU A 156 27.01 2.67 10.08
N ARG A 157 26.18 1.69 10.41
CA ARG A 157 25.67 0.60 9.56
C ARG A 157 24.23 0.29 9.98
N GLY A 158 23.43 -0.31 9.10
CA GLY A 158 22.01 -0.54 9.36
C GLY A 158 21.23 0.74 9.17
N SER A 159 20.84 1.01 7.92
CA SER A 159 20.45 2.33 7.46
C SER A 159 19.26 2.91 8.23
N ARG A 160 18.29 2.07 8.59
CA ARG A 160 17.04 2.49 9.24
C ARG A 160 17.06 2.32 10.77
N LEU A 161 18.24 2.06 11.33
CA LEU A 161 18.40 1.73 12.75
C LEU A 161 19.11 2.85 13.52
N THR A 162 18.61 3.18 14.71
CA THR A 162 19.20 4.20 15.59
C THR A 162 20.61 3.80 16.04
N THR A 163 21.53 4.78 16.10
CA THR A 163 22.89 4.60 16.65
C THR A 163 23.22 5.74 17.62
N GLU A 164 23.78 5.41 18.79
CA GLU A 164 24.28 6.39 19.76
C GLU A 164 25.80 6.27 19.88
N LEU A 165 26.52 7.36 19.61
CA LEU A 165 27.98 7.45 19.73
C LEU A 165 28.34 8.30 20.96
N PRO A 166 29.15 7.80 21.91
CA PRO A 166 29.57 8.58 23.06
C PRO A 166 30.46 9.74 22.62
N CYS A 167 30.18 10.95 23.11
CA CYS A 167 30.95 12.15 22.77
C CYS A 167 31.48 12.92 24.00
N THR A 168 31.28 12.38 25.21
CA THR A 168 31.86 12.89 26.46
C THR A 168 33.38 13.04 26.35
N GLY A 169 33.90 14.21 26.72
CA GLY A 169 35.33 14.53 26.66
C GLY A 169 35.84 14.97 25.29
N VAL A 170 35.06 14.77 24.22
CA VAL A 170 35.32 15.30 22.87
C VAL A 170 34.49 16.56 22.61
N LEU A 171 33.22 16.53 23.01
CA LEU A 171 32.34 17.70 23.03
C LEU A 171 32.89 18.74 24.02
N ARG A 172 32.93 20.01 23.61
CA ARG A 172 33.53 21.09 24.41
C ARG A 172 32.68 22.36 24.40
N PRO A 173 32.84 23.27 25.39
CA PRO A 173 32.24 24.59 25.33
C PRO A 173 32.67 25.38 24.08
N GLY A 174 31.76 26.20 23.54
CA GLY A 174 32.00 27.00 22.34
C GLY A 174 31.75 26.22 21.04
N THR A 175 32.50 26.56 19.99
CA THR A 175 32.32 25.97 18.66
C THR A 175 32.87 24.55 18.59
N ASN A 176 32.02 23.66 18.09
CA ASN A 176 32.31 22.28 17.75
C ASN A 176 32.07 22.05 16.25
N VAL A 177 32.77 21.08 15.67
CA VAL A 177 32.52 20.62 14.30
C VAL A 177 32.10 19.17 14.34
N LEU A 178 30.88 18.90 13.90
CA LEU A 178 30.42 17.55 13.58
C LEU A 178 30.66 17.30 12.09
N ALA A 179 31.36 16.21 11.80
CA ALA A 179 31.73 15.81 10.46
C ALA A 179 31.29 14.36 10.22
N VAL A 180 30.62 14.10 9.08
CA VAL A 180 30.12 12.78 8.71
C VAL A 180 30.49 12.48 7.26
N ARG A 181 31.27 11.43 7.04
CA ARG A 181 31.54 10.91 5.69
C ARG A 181 30.58 9.78 5.40
N LEU A 182 29.75 9.94 4.37
CA LEU A 182 28.74 8.98 3.95
C LEU A 182 29.11 8.39 2.59
N ALA A 183 29.24 7.07 2.50
CA ALA A 183 29.31 6.35 1.22
C ALA A 183 27.94 5.73 0.92
N GLN A 184 27.52 5.79 -0.35
CA GLN A 184 26.26 5.19 -0.78
C GLN A 184 26.27 3.67 -0.62
N TRP A 185 27.34 3.02 -1.10
CA TRP A 185 27.45 1.57 -1.10
C TRP A 185 28.42 1.05 -0.04
N SER A 186 28.07 -0.08 0.56
CA SER A 186 28.95 -0.85 1.45
C SER A 186 28.58 -2.32 1.43
N ALA A 187 29.30 -3.15 2.17
CA ALA A 187 28.92 -4.52 2.47
C ALA A 187 27.47 -4.60 2.98
N HIS A 188 27.00 -3.62 3.77
CA HIS A 188 25.65 -3.64 4.31
C HIS A 188 24.56 -3.37 3.28
N SER A 189 24.89 -2.86 2.09
CA SER A 189 23.94 -2.74 0.98
C SER A 189 23.41 -4.11 0.53
N TYR A 190 24.20 -5.19 0.70
CA TYR A 190 23.75 -6.58 0.47
C TYR A 190 22.71 -7.09 1.48
N LEU A 191 22.41 -6.30 2.53
CA LEU A 191 21.41 -6.61 3.56
C LEU A 191 20.19 -5.68 3.48
N GLU A 192 20.15 -4.80 2.48
CA GLU A 192 19.23 -3.67 2.38
C GLU A 192 18.65 -3.54 0.96
N ASP A 193 18.34 -4.69 0.35
CA ASP A 193 17.85 -4.83 -1.03
C ASP A 193 16.31 -4.79 -1.10
N GLN A 194 15.69 -3.90 -0.34
CA GLN A 194 14.24 -3.72 -0.36
C GLN A 194 13.78 -3.17 -1.72
N ASP A 195 12.59 -3.59 -2.15
CA ASP A 195 11.88 -3.02 -3.31
C ASP A 195 11.48 -1.55 -3.05
N MET A 196 12.42 -0.63 -3.25
CA MET A 196 12.26 0.81 -3.06
C MET A 196 13.38 1.61 -3.74
N TRP A 197 13.32 2.94 -3.62
CA TRP A 197 14.39 3.82 -4.08
C TRP A 197 15.68 3.72 -3.26
N TRP A 198 16.81 3.51 -3.92
CA TRP A 198 18.15 3.73 -3.36
C TRP A 198 18.49 5.22 -3.36
N MET A 199 18.57 5.80 -2.16
CA MET A 199 18.79 7.24 -1.96
C MET A 199 19.67 7.46 -0.73
N PRO A 200 21.00 7.64 -0.86
CA PRO A 200 21.86 7.86 0.30
C PRO A 200 21.55 9.20 0.98
N GLY A 201 21.69 9.25 2.30
CA GLY A 201 21.54 10.49 3.06
C GLY A 201 21.47 10.28 4.57
N ILE A 202 21.67 11.35 5.31
CA ILE A 202 21.29 11.41 6.73
C ILE A 202 19.78 11.73 6.74
N PHE A 203 18.95 10.71 6.64
CA PHE A 203 17.51 10.88 6.33
C PHE A 203 16.60 10.86 7.56
N ARG A 204 17.13 10.61 8.76
CA ARG A 204 16.42 10.89 10.02
C ARG A 204 17.26 11.79 10.92
N GLY A 205 16.63 12.34 11.95
CA GLY A 205 17.19 13.39 12.78
C GLY A 205 18.50 13.02 13.49
N VAL A 206 19.26 14.05 13.84
CA VAL A 206 20.51 13.97 14.60
C VAL A 206 20.36 14.79 15.88
N THR A 207 20.68 14.21 17.03
CA THR A 207 20.48 14.88 18.33
C THR A 207 21.67 14.66 19.26
N LEU A 208 22.13 15.72 19.94
CA LEU A 208 22.97 15.59 21.13
C LEU A 208 22.09 15.36 22.35
N LEU A 209 22.31 14.25 23.05
CA LEU A 209 21.56 13.84 24.23
C LEU A 209 22.47 13.83 25.45
N ALA A 210 22.08 14.56 26.49
CA ALA A 210 22.68 14.43 27.81
C ALA A 210 22.32 13.08 28.44
N ARG A 211 23.27 12.51 29.16
CA ARG A 211 23.17 11.29 29.96
C ARG A 211 23.56 11.63 31.41
N PRO A 212 22.62 12.17 32.21
CA PRO A 212 22.90 12.54 33.60
C PRO A 212 23.42 11.33 34.39
N HIS A 213 24.37 11.58 35.31
CA HIS A 213 24.82 10.53 36.23
C HIS A 213 23.64 10.02 37.07
N GLY A 214 23.52 8.70 37.20
CA GLY A 214 22.37 8.06 37.84
C GLY A 214 21.03 8.24 37.11
N GLY A 215 21.05 8.69 35.86
CA GLY A 215 19.87 8.75 34.99
C GLY A 215 19.39 7.38 34.54
N VAL A 216 18.33 7.35 33.73
CA VAL A 216 17.71 6.15 33.17
C VAL A 216 18.35 5.82 31.83
N ARG A 217 19.09 4.71 31.77
CA ARG A 217 19.72 4.21 30.54
C ARG A 217 18.70 3.58 29.61
N ASP A 218 17.96 2.58 30.08
CA ASP A 218 16.99 1.83 29.29
C ASP A 218 15.79 1.42 30.16
N VAL A 219 14.65 1.17 29.51
CA VAL A 219 13.42 0.71 30.16
C VAL A 219 12.81 -0.42 29.33
N PHE A 220 12.33 -1.47 29.99
CA PHE A 220 11.50 -2.50 29.38
C PHE A 220 10.19 -2.69 30.13
N VAL A 221 9.07 -2.41 29.46
CA VAL A 221 7.70 -2.55 29.98
C VAL A 221 7.12 -3.90 29.58
N HIS A 222 6.68 -4.66 30.58
CA HIS A 222 5.88 -5.88 30.43
C HIS A 222 4.48 -5.61 31.01
N ALA A 223 3.45 -5.62 30.15
CA ALA A 223 2.08 -5.26 30.53
C ALA A 223 1.06 -6.27 29.96
N GLY A 224 0.92 -7.41 30.64
CA GLY A 224 0.02 -8.50 30.24
C GLY A 224 -1.42 -8.28 30.72
N TYR A 225 -2.39 -8.75 29.93
CA TYR A 225 -3.81 -8.75 30.27
C TYR A 225 -4.33 -10.19 30.43
N ASP A 226 -5.05 -10.47 31.51
CA ASP A 226 -5.76 -11.73 31.70
C ASP A 226 -7.25 -11.56 31.37
N HIS A 227 -7.67 -12.13 30.24
CA HIS A 227 -9.04 -12.04 29.76
C HIS A 227 -10.05 -12.86 30.59
N ARG A 228 -9.58 -13.74 31.48
CA ARG A 228 -10.45 -14.63 32.27
C ARG A 228 -11.07 -13.91 33.46
N ASP A 229 -10.35 -12.97 34.05
CA ASP A 229 -10.80 -12.18 35.20
C ASP A 229 -10.67 -10.65 35.02
N GLY A 230 -10.07 -10.19 33.91
CA GLY A 230 -9.91 -8.79 33.57
C GLY A 230 -8.73 -8.10 34.27
N SER A 231 -7.86 -8.87 34.93
CA SER A 231 -6.69 -8.35 35.64
C SER A 231 -5.52 -8.01 34.69
N GLY A 232 -4.61 -7.17 35.16
CA GLY A 232 -3.38 -6.81 34.48
C GLY A 232 -2.15 -7.19 35.30
N THR A 233 -1.07 -7.59 34.64
CA THR A 233 0.25 -7.82 35.25
C THR A 233 1.24 -6.82 34.68
N LEU A 234 1.84 -5.99 35.53
CA LEU A 234 2.78 -4.96 35.14
C LEU A 234 4.16 -5.18 35.78
N ARG A 235 5.21 -5.23 34.97
CA ARG A 235 6.61 -5.15 35.42
C ARG A 235 7.36 -4.18 34.52
N ILE A 236 8.14 -3.29 35.13
CA ILE A 236 9.00 -2.35 34.39
C ILE A 236 10.44 -2.54 34.86
N ASP A 237 11.26 -3.08 33.97
CA ASP A 237 12.69 -3.22 34.18
C ASP A 237 13.40 -1.93 33.77
N VAL A 238 14.41 -1.52 34.55
CA VAL A 238 15.13 -0.26 34.34
C VAL A 238 16.63 -0.49 34.46
N GLU A 239 17.37 -0.07 33.45
CA GLU A 239 18.83 0.05 33.49
C GLU A 239 19.19 1.51 33.79
N LEU A 240 20.17 1.73 34.68
CA LEU A 240 20.61 3.07 35.09
C LEU A 240 21.99 3.40 34.53
N GLU A 241 22.22 4.69 34.31
CA GLU A 241 23.56 5.22 34.01
C GLU A 241 24.49 5.10 35.23
N GLU A 242 25.81 5.12 34.98
CA GLU A 242 26.81 5.10 36.05
C GLU A 242 26.61 6.29 37.03
N GLY A 243 26.90 6.03 38.31
CA GLY A 243 26.77 7.03 39.38
C GLY A 243 25.39 7.11 40.03
N ALA A 244 24.53 6.11 39.84
CA ALA A 244 23.27 5.98 40.57
C ALA A 244 23.52 5.81 42.08
N GLU A 245 23.08 6.78 42.87
CA GLU A 245 23.15 6.74 44.35
C GLU A 245 21.87 6.15 44.99
N ALA A 246 20.78 6.09 44.23
CA ALA A 246 19.48 5.57 44.64
C ALA A 246 18.83 4.78 43.48
N PRO A 247 17.97 3.79 43.77
CA PRO A 247 17.23 3.08 42.73
C PRO A 247 16.21 3.98 42.05
N ALA A 248 15.89 3.71 40.78
CA ALA A 248 14.74 4.30 40.12
C ALA A 248 13.43 3.87 40.79
N THR A 249 12.41 4.72 40.69
CA THR A 249 11.05 4.43 41.12
C THR A 249 10.07 4.56 39.97
N ILE A 250 8.95 3.84 40.05
CA ILE A 250 7.88 3.86 39.06
C ILE A 250 6.65 4.50 39.67
N SER A 251 5.94 5.32 38.90
CA SER A 251 4.61 5.80 39.25
C SER A 251 3.63 5.53 38.12
N VAL A 252 2.50 4.91 38.44
CA VAL A 252 1.36 4.69 37.54
C VAL A 252 0.09 5.15 38.27
N PRO A 253 -0.27 6.45 38.17
CA PRO A 253 -1.35 7.03 38.97
C PRO A 253 -2.70 6.32 38.80
N ALA A 254 -2.99 5.80 37.60
CA ALA A 254 -4.24 5.11 37.30
C ALA A 254 -4.50 3.88 38.20
N PHE A 255 -3.44 3.28 38.76
CA PHE A 255 -3.53 2.09 39.61
C PHE A 255 -3.06 2.33 41.05
N GLY A 256 -2.87 3.59 41.45
CA GLY A 256 -2.39 3.94 42.79
C GLY A 256 -0.96 3.46 43.08
N LEU A 257 -0.17 3.17 42.03
CA LEU A 257 1.24 2.85 42.16
C LEU A 257 2.02 4.17 42.22
N HIS A 258 2.59 4.46 43.39
CA HIS A 258 3.34 5.68 43.64
C HIS A 258 4.73 5.33 44.14
N GLU A 259 5.76 5.74 43.40
CA GLU A 259 7.17 5.53 43.73
C GLU A 259 7.51 4.07 44.10
N VAL A 260 6.93 3.12 43.38
CA VAL A 260 7.17 1.68 43.60
C VAL A 260 8.53 1.26 43.00
N ALA A 261 9.06 0.12 43.47
CA ALA A 261 10.36 -0.38 43.03
C ALA A 261 10.32 -0.91 41.58
N VAL A 262 11.40 -0.69 40.84
CA VAL A 262 11.63 -1.26 39.50
C VAL A 262 11.86 -2.78 39.54
N GLY A 263 11.56 -3.46 38.44
CA GLY A 263 11.76 -4.91 38.29
C GLY A 263 10.85 -5.80 39.15
N VAL A 264 9.87 -5.20 39.83
CA VAL A 264 8.86 -5.92 40.62
C VAL A 264 7.60 -6.07 39.78
N GLU A 265 7.01 -7.26 39.84
CA GLU A 265 5.72 -7.53 39.22
C GLU A 265 4.57 -7.01 40.10
N HIS A 266 3.68 -6.24 39.50
CA HIS A 266 2.50 -5.65 40.12
C HIS A 266 1.24 -6.25 39.49
N HIS A 267 0.39 -6.83 40.33
CA HIS A 267 -0.93 -7.32 39.93
C HIS A 267 -1.97 -6.21 40.09
N VAL A 268 -2.63 -5.85 39.00
CA VAL A 268 -3.70 -4.85 38.95
C VAL A 268 -5.04 -5.57 38.81
N PRO A 269 -5.95 -5.50 39.79
CA PRO A 269 -7.17 -6.33 39.80
C PRO A 269 -8.11 -6.13 38.60
N SER A 270 -8.10 -4.96 37.97
CA SER A 270 -8.90 -4.68 36.79
C SER A 270 -8.21 -3.62 35.94
N VAL A 271 -8.02 -3.90 34.65
CA VAL A 271 -7.48 -2.97 33.65
C VAL A 271 -8.37 -2.96 32.42
N ALA A 272 -8.41 -1.83 31.72
CA ALA A 272 -8.98 -1.79 30.38
C ALA A 272 -7.91 -2.29 29.39
N PRO A 273 -8.17 -3.35 28.61
CA PRO A 273 -7.18 -3.88 27.68
C PRO A 273 -6.98 -2.94 26.49
N TRP A 274 -5.74 -2.84 26.03
CA TRP A 274 -5.40 -2.17 24.79
C TRP A 274 -5.76 -3.07 23.60
N THR A 275 -6.47 -2.50 22.63
CA THR A 275 -6.72 -3.10 21.30
C THR A 275 -6.71 -2.00 20.23
N ALA A 276 -6.65 -2.35 18.95
CA ALA A 276 -6.73 -1.36 17.88
C ALA A 276 -8.09 -0.64 17.82
N GLU A 277 -9.13 -1.23 18.41
CA GLU A 277 -10.49 -0.65 18.45
C GLU A 277 -10.72 0.21 19.70
N THR A 278 -10.05 -0.13 20.80
CA THR A 278 -10.07 0.59 22.07
C THR A 278 -8.62 0.78 22.58
N PRO A 279 -7.85 1.73 22.04
CA PRO A 279 -6.43 1.89 22.33
C PRO A 279 -6.19 2.58 23.68
N VAL A 280 -6.61 1.94 24.78
CA VAL A 280 -6.46 2.49 26.12
C VAL A 280 -5.00 2.48 26.54
N LEU A 281 -4.48 3.65 26.89
CA LEU A 281 -3.12 3.86 27.37
C LEU A 281 -3.15 4.49 28.77
N HIS A 282 -2.24 4.05 29.63
CA HIS A 282 -2.06 4.57 30.98
C HIS A 282 -0.70 5.24 31.12
N ASP A 283 -0.70 6.50 31.56
CA ASP A 283 0.55 7.23 31.79
C ASP A 283 1.34 6.61 32.95
N ALA A 284 2.63 6.44 32.73
CA ALA A 284 3.58 5.96 33.73
C ALA A 284 4.86 6.78 33.68
N GLN A 285 5.55 6.86 34.81
CA GLN A 285 6.81 7.56 34.92
C GLN A 285 7.85 6.69 35.62
N VAL A 286 9.06 6.64 35.06
CA VAL A 286 10.25 6.13 35.73
C VAL A 286 11.07 7.34 36.19
N ARG A 287 11.40 7.41 37.48
CA ARG A 287 12.07 8.55 38.09
C ARG A 287 13.34 8.13 38.79
N THR A 288 14.42 8.88 38.55
CA THR A 288 15.61 8.92 39.40
C THR A 288 15.73 10.33 39.98
N PRO A 289 16.70 10.60 40.88
CA PRO A 289 16.97 11.96 41.32
C PRO A 289 17.38 12.93 40.20
N THR A 290 17.77 12.42 39.02
CA THR A 290 18.40 13.20 37.94
C THR A 290 17.71 13.10 36.59
N GLU A 291 16.77 12.16 36.39
CA GLU A 291 16.05 11.97 35.12
C GLU A 291 14.64 11.42 35.37
N THR A 292 13.66 11.90 34.61
CA THR A 292 12.30 11.37 34.50
C THR A 292 12.07 10.88 33.07
N VAL A 293 11.58 9.65 32.94
CA VAL A 293 11.13 9.07 31.67
C VAL A 293 9.61 8.87 31.71
N ASP A 294 8.92 9.43 30.72
CA ASP A 294 7.48 9.27 30.51
C ASP A 294 7.19 8.07 29.60
N LEU A 295 6.20 7.27 29.96
CA LEU A 295 5.79 6.05 29.29
C LEU A 295 4.26 6.01 29.14
N ARG A 296 3.77 5.33 28.11
CA ARG A 296 2.35 5.01 27.93
C ARG A 296 2.18 3.50 27.89
N ILE A 297 1.41 2.95 28.82
CA ILE A 297 1.25 1.51 29.01
C ILE A 297 -0.10 1.07 28.46
N GLY A 298 -0.10 0.13 27.50
CA GLY A 298 -1.29 -0.59 27.07
C GLY A 298 -1.23 -2.05 27.53
N PHE A 299 -2.22 -2.50 28.31
CA PHE A 299 -2.28 -3.89 28.80
C PHE A 299 -2.85 -4.80 27.71
N ARG A 300 -2.05 -5.76 27.24
CA ARG A 300 -2.49 -6.70 26.20
C ARG A 300 -1.64 -7.96 26.19
N THR A 301 -2.26 -9.07 25.83
CA THR A 301 -1.58 -10.37 25.65
C THR A 301 -1.90 -10.91 24.26
N VAL A 302 -0.87 -11.18 23.47
CA VAL A 302 -0.96 -11.90 22.19
C VAL A 302 -0.57 -13.36 22.41
N ALA A 303 -1.30 -14.29 21.80
CA ALA A 303 -1.04 -15.72 21.94
C ALA A 303 -1.42 -16.50 20.68
N VAL A 304 -0.89 -17.71 20.58
CA VAL A 304 -1.32 -18.71 19.60
C VAL A 304 -1.88 -19.91 20.35
N GLU A 305 -3.14 -20.24 20.09
CA GLU A 305 -3.83 -21.41 20.65
C GLU A 305 -4.58 -22.13 19.53
N ASP A 306 -4.44 -23.45 19.43
CA ASP A 306 -5.07 -24.28 18.39
C ASP A 306 -4.95 -23.70 16.97
N ALA A 307 -3.73 -23.27 16.60
CA ALA A 307 -3.41 -22.63 15.32
C ALA A 307 -4.20 -21.34 15.02
N THR A 308 -4.72 -20.66 16.05
CA THR A 308 -5.45 -19.39 15.93
C THR A 308 -4.67 -18.28 16.62
N LEU A 309 -4.56 -17.13 15.96
CA LEU A 309 -3.98 -15.92 16.55
C LEU A 309 -5.00 -15.27 17.48
N LEU A 310 -4.66 -15.12 18.74
CA LEU A 310 -5.51 -14.50 19.76
C LEU A 310 -4.91 -13.19 20.25
N LEU A 311 -5.78 -12.21 20.48
CA LEU A 311 -5.46 -11.02 21.27
C LEU A 311 -6.45 -10.96 22.43
N ASN A 312 -5.92 -10.90 23.65
CA ASN A 312 -6.73 -10.82 24.87
C ASN A 312 -7.79 -11.94 24.94
N GLY A 313 -7.43 -13.15 24.51
CA GLY A 313 -8.30 -14.34 24.50
C GLY A 313 -9.30 -14.44 23.34
N THR A 314 -9.36 -13.45 22.45
CA THR A 314 -10.30 -13.41 21.32
C THR A 314 -9.56 -13.60 19.98
N PRO A 315 -10.11 -14.38 19.02
CA PRO A 315 -9.54 -14.50 17.69
C PRO A 315 -9.34 -13.16 17.00
N LEU A 316 -8.11 -12.92 16.53
CA LEU A 316 -7.72 -11.68 15.88
C LEU A 316 -7.69 -11.85 14.36
N LEU A 317 -8.38 -10.97 13.65
CA LEU A 317 -8.30 -10.83 12.20
C LEU A 317 -7.54 -9.55 11.83
N LEU A 318 -6.38 -9.72 11.20
CA LEU A 318 -5.53 -8.65 10.70
C LEU A 318 -6.05 -8.18 9.32
N LYS A 319 -6.46 -6.91 9.27
CA LYS A 319 -6.89 -6.19 8.07
C LYS A 319 -5.81 -5.16 7.76
N GLY A 320 -4.72 -5.65 7.19
CA GLY A 320 -3.45 -4.94 7.17
C GLY A 320 -3.09 -4.31 5.83
N VAL A 321 -2.09 -3.43 5.88
CA VAL A 321 -1.35 -2.91 4.73
C VAL A 321 0.15 -2.91 5.03
N ASN A 322 0.97 -3.14 4.01
CA ASN A 322 2.41 -2.87 4.03
C ASN A 322 2.62 -1.35 3.88
N ARG A 323 3.50 -0.76 4.70
CA ARG A 323 3.76 0.69 4.71
C ARG A 323 5.25 0.98 4.70
N HIS A 324 5.73 1.44 3.56
CA HIS A 324 6.99 2.16 3.44
C HIS A 324 6.87 3.63 3.93
N GLU A 325 7.99 4.22 4.34
CA GLU A 325 8.09 5.67 4.54
C GLU A 325 8.50 6.34 3.21
N HIS A 326 7.58 7.03 2.55
CA HIS A 326 7.89 7.75 1.30
C HIS A 326 7.15 9.07 1.15
N ASP A 327 7.85 10.16 0.94
CA ASP A 327 7.36 11.47 0.54
C ASP A 327 7.83 11.75 -0.89
N PRO A 328 6.94 12.16 -1.82
CA PRO A 328 7.31 12.32 -3.23
C PRO A 328 8.41 13.38 -3.48
N ARG A 329 8.65 14.29 -2.53
CA ARG A 329 9.69 15.33 -2.62
C ARG A 329 10.88 15.06 -1.73
N ARG A 330 10.67 14.34 -0.62
CA ARG A 330 11.68 14.16 0.43
C ARG A 330 12.11 12.71 0.63
N GLY A 331 11.62 11.76 -0.18
CA GLY A 331 11.98 10.35 -0.09
C GLY A 331 11.56 9.76 1.26
N ARG A 332 12.44 9.07 1.98
CA ARG A 332 12.09 8.46 3.29
C ARG A 332 11.90 9.46 4.43
N VAL A 333 12.02 10.77 4.19
CA VAL A 333 11.74 11.79 5.21
C VAL A 333 10.25 12.12 5.26
N VAL A 334 9.50 11.28 5.97
CA VAL A 334 8.06 11.49 6.24
C VAL A 334 7.90 12.12 7.62
N ASP A 335 7.22 13.27 7.71
CA ASP A 335 6.93 13.86 9.02
C ASP A 335 5.75 13.18 9.75
N LEU A 336 5.72 13.32 11.08
CA LEU A 336 4.67 12.74 11.92
C LEU A 336 3.26 13.25 11.61
N THR A 337 3.12 14.46 11.04
CA THR A 337 1.80 14.97 10.65
C THR A 337 1.25 14.18 9.48
N THR A 338 2.10 13.90 8.49
CA THR A 338 1.80 13.05 7.35
C THR A 338 1.54 11.62 7.80
N ALA A 339 2.40 11.03 8.62
CA ALA A 339 2.20 9.69 9.16
C ALA A 339 0.88 9.56 9.94
N ARG A 340 0.53 10.57 10.76
CA ARG A 340 -0.77 10.61 11.45
C ARG A 340 -1.93 10.68 10.48
N ALA A 341 -1.84 11.50 9.43
CA ALA A 341 -2.88 11.62 8.42
C ALA A 341 -3.10 10.30 7.67
N GLU A 342 -2.03 9.57 7.35
CA GLU A 342 -2.09 8.23 6.75
C GLU A 342 -2.80 7.24 7.68
N LEU A 343 -2.39 7.15 8.94
CA LEU A 343 -3.01 6.25 9.92
C LEU A 343 -4.50 6.59 10.09
N LEU A 344 -4.87 7.86 10.14
CA LEU A 344 -6.29 8.24 10.16
C LEU A 344 -7.03 7.83 8.88
N LEU A 345 -6.43 7.99 7.71
CA LEU A 345 -7.01 7.55 6.44
C LEU A 345 -7.18 6.02 6.41
N MET A 346 -6.23 5.27 6.96
CA MET A 346 -6.33 3.82 7.15
C MET A 346 -7.53 3.46 8.05
N LYS A 347 -7.73 4.15 9.19
CA LYS A 347 -8.90 3.93 10.08
C LYS A 347 -10.22 4.20 9.36
N GLN A 348 -10.28 5.27 8.55
CA GLN A 348 -11.45 5.59 7.73
C GLN A 348 -11.80 4.47 6.73
N HIS A 349 -10.84 3.62 6.38
CA HIS A 349 -11.01 2.50 5.46
C HIS A 349 -10.92 1.13 6.16
N HIS A 350 -11.14 1.12 7.48
CA HIS A 350 -11.25 -0.09 8.32
C HIS A 350 -9.99 -0.96 8.41
N ILE A 351 -8.85 -0.41 7.99
CA ILE A 351 -7.54 -1.02 8.21
C ILE A 351 -7.23 -0.96 9.71
N ASN A 352 -6.79 -2.07 10.28
CA ASN A 352 -6.48 -2.19 11.71
C ASN A 352 -5.02 -2.60 11.98
N ALA A 353 -4.24 -2.90 10.95
CA ALA A 353 -2.88 -3.41 11.09
C ALA A 353 -1.91 -2.79 10.07
N VAL A 354 -0.64 -2.67 10.45
CA VAL A 354 0.44 -2.18 9.60
C VAL A 354 1.64 -3.12 9.71
N ARG A 355 2.21 -3.53 8.58
CA ARG A 355 3.55 -4.11 8.52
C ARG A 355 4.53 -3.02 8.07
N THR A 356 5.62 -2.85 8.82
CA THR A 356 6.63 -1.82 8.52
C THR A 356 7.62 -2.33 7.47
N SER A 357 7.14 -2.52 6.24
CA SER A 357 7.91 -3.08 5.13
C SER A 357 9.09 -2.16 4.74
N HIS A 358 10.34 -2.62 4.69
CA HIS A 358 10.89 -3.81 5.36
C HIS A 358 12.00 -3.41 6.33
N TYR A 359 11.65 -2.52 7.24
CA TYR A 359 12.56 -1.93 8.22
C TYR A 359 11.78 -1.18 9.30
N PRO A 360 12.41 -0.89 10.46
CA PRO A 360 11.73 -0.13 11.50
C PRO A 360 11.45 1.31 11.03
N PRO A 361 10.24 1.86 11.25
CA PRO A 361 9.87 3.22 10.88
C PRO A 361 10.61 4.23 11.78
N GLN A 362 10.39 5.53 11.58
CA GLN A 362 10.84 6.51 12.58
C GLN A 362 10.23 6.15 13.95
N ALA A 363 11.01 6.28 15.03
CA ALA A 363 10.60 5.73 16.34
C ALA A 363 9.25 6.29 16.83
N ASP A 364 9.03 7.60 16.67
CA ASP A 364 7.80 8.29 17.05
C ASP A 364 6.54 7.86 16.24
N PHE A 365 6.70 7.06 15.17
CA PHE A 365 5.55 6.46 14.48
C PHE A 365 4.79 5.49 15.38
N LEU A 366 5.51 4.72 16.21
CA LEU A 366 4.87 3.72 17.08
C LEU A 366 4.04 4.38 18.19
N ASP A 367 4.41 5.59 18.59
CA ASP A 367 3.57 6.39 19.47
C ASP A 367 2.20 6.71 18.86
N LEU A 368 2.14 6.93 17.55
CA LEU A 368 0.89 7.13 16.82
C LEU A 368 0.13 5.81 16.66
N ALA A 369 0.81 4.70 16.41
CA ALA A 369 0.19 3.37 16.30
C ALA A 369 -0.45 2.94 17.63
N ASP A 370 0.20 3.22 18.76
CA ASP A 370 -0.34 3.00 20.10
C ASP A 370 -1.58 3.85 20.39
N GLU A 371 -1.53 5.16 20.05
CA GLU A 371 -2.60 6.14 20.29
C GLU A 371 -3.83 5.88 19.41
N LEU A 372 -3.62 5.67 18.10
CA LEU A 372 -4.69 5.54 17.12
C LEU A 372 -5.23 4.11 17.01
N GLY A 373 -4.52 3.16 17.62
CA GLY A 373 -4.87 1.75 17.64
C GLY A 373 -4.61 1.07 16.31
N PHE A 374 -3.40 0.52 16.16
CA PHE A 374 -2.98 -0.34 15.06
C PHE A 374 -2.19 -1.54 15.58
N TYR A 375 -2.46 -2.72 15.03
CA TYR A 375 -1.61 -3.89 15.25
C TYR A 375 -0.40 -3.84 14.32
N VAL A 376 0.80 -3.89 14.88
CA VAL A 376 2.04 -3.71 14.13
C VAL A 376 2.82 -5.02 14.06
N ILE A 377 3.16 -5.42 12.83
CA ILE A 377 4.29 -6.31 12.55
C ILE A 377 5.49 -5.40 12.34
N LEU A 378 6.37 -5.35 13.34
CA LEU A 378 7.56 -4.49 13.32
C LEU A 378 8.72 -5.28 12.74
N GLU A 379 9.15 -4.87 11.56
CA GLU A 379 10.12 -5.62 10.76
C GLU A 379 11.53 -5.06 10.88
N ASN A 380 12.48 -5.98 11.08
CA ASN A 380 13.90 -5.70 11.11
C ASN A 380 14.40 -5.24 9.74
N ASP A 381 15.40 -4.36 9.75
CA ASP A 381 16.04 -3.83 8.55
C ASP A 381 16.94 -4.89 7.91
N LEU A 382 16.36 -5.81 7.14
CA LEU A 382 17.06 -6.93 6.52
C LEU A 382 16.33 -7.45 5.28
N GLU A 383 16.97 -7.35 4.12
CA GLU A 383 16.54 -7.97 2.88
C GLU A 383 17.73 -8.30 1.98
N THR A 384 17.76 -9.51 1.43
CA THR A 384 18.86 -9.99 0.57
C THR A 384 18.33 -10.56 -0.75
N HIS A 385 17.23 -10.00 -1.27
CA HIS A 385 16.44 -10.64 -2.31
C HIS A 385 17.25 -10.93 -3.57
N GLY A 386 18.11 -10.02 -4.03
CA GLY A 386 18.92 -10.21 -5.25
C GLY A 386 19.83 -11.44 -5.27
N PHE A 387 20.06 -12.10 -4.12
CA PHE A 387 20.72 -13.41 -4.08
C PHE A 387 19.88 -14.53 -4.71
N VAL A 388 18.56 -14.39 -4.83
CA VAL A 388 17.68 -15.34 -5.52
C VAL A 388 18.11 -15.55 -6.98
N LEU A 389 18.59 -14.47 -7.64
CA LEU A 389 19.02 -14.48 -9.04
C LEU A 389 20.30 -15.31 -9.27
N VAL A 390 21.06 -15.60 -8.20
CA VAL A 390 22.24 -16.46 -8.22
C VAL A 390 22.02 -17.77 -7.46
N GLY A 391 20.76 -18.16 -7.24
CA GLY A 391 20.38 -19.38 -6.55
C GLY A 391 20.80 -19.38 -5.07
N TRP A 392 20.72 -18.22 -4.41
CA TRP A 392 21.09 -17.99 -3.01
C TRP A 392 22.57 -18.27 -2.68
N ARG A 393 23.44 -18.41 -3.69
CA ARG A 393 24.87 -18.69 -3.47
C ARG A 393 25.53 -17.50 -2.77
N GLY A 394 26.14 -17.77 -1.61
CA GLY A 394 26.83 -16.75 -0.82
C GLY A 394 25.88 -15.79 -0.11
N ASN A 395 24.61 -16.16 0.05
CA ASN A 395 23.63 -15.35 0.76
C ASN A 395 24.10 -15.07 2.21
N PRO A 396 24.14 -13.80 2.65
CA PRO A 396 24.44 -13.42 4.02
C PRO A 396 23.61 -14.13 5.10
N SER A 397 22.39 -14.60 4.79
CA SER A 397 21.54 -15.31 5.77
C SER A 397 22.12 -16.64 6.27
N ASP A 398 23.01 -17.27 5.51
CA ASP A 398 23.63 -18.56 5.87
C ASP A 398 25.17 -18.48 5.96
N ASP A 399 25.74 -17.29 5.86
CA ASP A 399 27.19 -17.12 5.94
C ASP A 399 27.60 -16.57 7.32
N PRO A 400 28.35 -17.34 8.13
CA PRO A 400 28.67 -17.00 9.52
C PRO A 400 29.47 -15.70 9.67
N GLN A 401 30.12 -15.19 8.61
CA GLN A 401 30.81 -13.89 8.68
C GLN A 401 29.85 -12.72 8.93
N TRP A 402 28.57 -12.88 8.58
CA TRP A 402 27.52 -11.87 8.72
C TRP A 402 26.72 -11.98 10.02
N LEU A 403 26.89 -13.06 10.80
CA LEU A 403 26.16 -13.27 12.05
C LEU A 403 26.24 -12.05 13.01
N PRO A 404 27.40 -11.39 13.18
CA PRO A 404 27.47 -10.18 14.02
C PRO A 404 26.56 -9.05 13.52
N ALA A 405 26.46 -8.84 12.20
CA ALA A 405 25.58 -7.82 11.60
C ALA A 405 24.09 -8.17 11.76
N TYR A 406 23.72 -9.45 11.58
CA TYR A 406 22.35 -9.92 11.79
C TYR A 406 21.91 -9.69 13.24
N ARG A 407 22.75 -10.09 14.20
CA ARG A 407 22.49 -9.88 15.63
C ARG A 407 22.40 -8.39 15.99
N ASP A 408 23.28 -7.56 15.45
CA ASP A 408 23.22 -6.11 15.69
C ASP A 408 21.90 -5.50 15.19
N ARG A 409 21.51 -5.83 13.95
CA ARG A 409 20.26 -5.34 13.34
C ARG A 409 19.04 -5.72 14.17
N MET A 410 18.90 -7.01 14.49
CA MET A 410 17.74 -7.49 15.27
C MET A 410 17.71 -6.90 16.68
N ARG A 411 18.89 -6.77 17.33
CA ARG A 411 18.99 -6.13 18.65
C ARG A 411 18.53 -4.69 18.62
N ARG A 412 19.00 -3.89 17.65
CA ARG A 412 18.62 -2.48 17.53
C ARG A 412 17.14 -2.33 17.21
N THR A 413 16.58 -3.21 16.39
CA THR A 413 15.14 -3.29 16.11
C THR A 413 14.32 -3.53 17.37
N VAL A 414 14.56 -4.64 18.08
CA VAL A 414 13.76 -5.02 19.27
C VAL A 414 13.98 -4.03 20.41
N GLU A 415 15.22 -3.68 20.72
CA GLU A 415 15.51 -2.87 21.90
C GLU A 415 14.91 -1.47 21.78
N ARG A 416 14.86 -0.88 20.58
CA ARG A 416 14.29 0.45 20.36
C ARG A 416 12.80 0.49 20.65
N ASP A 417 12.07 -0.55 20.25
CA ASP A 417 10.60 -0.51 20.09
C ASP A 417 9.84 -1.43 21.07
N LYS A 418 10.54 -2.17 21.95
CA LYS A 418 9.99 -3.17 22.88
C LYS A 418 8.89 -2.69 23.85
N ASN A 419 8.72 -1.37 24.02
CA ASN A 419 7.77 -0.79 24.97
C ASN A 419 6.39 -0.47 24.37
N HIS A 420 6.21 -0.62 23.05
CA HIS A 420 4.97 -0.25 22.37
C HIS A 420 3.94 -1.40 22.40
N PRO A 421 2.71 -1.21 22.95
CA PRO A 421 1.65 -2.22 22.93
C PRO A 421 1.16 -2.56 21.52
N SER A 422 1.26 -1.63 20.56
CA SER A 422 0.91 -1.85 19.16
C SER A 422 1.71 -2.95 18.49
N VAL A 423 2.97 -3.14 18.87
CA VAL A 423 3.83 -4.19 18.33
C VAL A 423 3.38 -5.53 18.90
N LEU A 424 2.83 -6.39 18.05
CA LEU A 424 2.40 -7.75 18.39
C LEU A 424 3.41 -8.80 17.91
N VAL A 425 4.11 -8.50 16.82
CA VAL A 425 4.97 -9.45 16.11
C VAL A 425 6.27 -8.77 15.70
N TRP A 426 7.38 -9.42 15.97
CA TRP A 426 8.70 -9.07 15.45
C TRP A 426 8.96 -9.84 14.15
N SER A 427 9.21 -9.14 13.04
CA SER A 427 9.63 -9.79 11.79
C SER A 427 11.15 -9.76 11.65
N LEU A 428 11.75 -10.90 11.27
CA LEU A 428 13.20 -11.06 11.15
C LEU A 428 13.80 -10.28 9.97
N GLY A 429 12.98 -9.95 8.98
CA GLY A 429 13.34 -9.32 7.71
C GLY A 429 12.39 -9.77 6.60
N ASN A 430 12.73 -9.46 5.36
CA ASN A 430 11.97 -9.82 4.16
C ASN A 430 12.87 -10.52 3.13
N GLU A 431 12.32 -11.44 2.35
CA GLU A 431 12.94 -12.08 1.16
C GLU A 431 14.46 -12.36 1.26
N ALA A 432 14.89 -12.81 2.44
CA ALA A 432 16.32 -13.04 2.74
C ALA A 432 16.74 -14.52 2.61
N GLY A 433 15.92 -15.36 1.96
CA GLY A 433 16.13 -16.81 1.83
C GLY A 433 16.00 -17.56 3.15
N THR A 434 16.93 -18.47 3.44
CA THR A 434 16.98 -19.22 4.71
C THR A 434 18.43 -19.39 5.15
N GLY A 435 18.70 -19.52 6.45
CA GLY A 435 20.06 -19.83 6.92
C GLY A 435 20.26 -19.68 8.42
N ALA A 436 21.41 -20.14 8.90
CA ALA A 436 21.73 -20.20 10.33
C ALA A 436 21.75 -18.83 11.03
N ASN A 437 21.97 -17.73 10.30
CA ASN A 437 21.95 -16.39 10.91
C ASN A 437 20.53 -15.94 11.22
N LEU A 438 19.54 -16.29 10.37
CA LEU A 438 18.12 -16.07 10.63
C LEU A 438 17.67 -16.88 11.84
N ASP A 439 18.04 -18.17 11.91
CA ASP A 439 17.75 -19.05 13.04
C ASP A 439 18.29 -18.45 14.36
N ALA A 440 19.51 -17.90 14.33
CA ALA A 440 20.16 -17.30 15.49
C ALA A 440 19.48 -16.01 15.99
N ILE A 441 19.01 -15.14 15.08
CA ILE A 441 18.27 -13.93 15.49
C ILE A 441 16.84 -14.23 15.91
N ALA A 442 16.21 -15.27 15.34
CA ALA A 442 14.92 -15.75 15.79
C ALA A 442 14.97 -16.26 17.24
N GLN A 443 15.98 -17.08 17.56
CA GLN A 443 16.18 -17.55 18.93
C GLN A 443 16.48 -16.39 19.89
N TRP A 444 17.39 -15.48 19.50
CA TRP A 444 17.71 -14.32 20.33
C TRP A 444 16.48 -13.46 20.64
N THR A 445 15.60 -13.28 19.65
CA THR A 445 14.36 -12.49 19.81
C THR A 445 13.43 -13.11 20.84
N ARG A 446 13.19 -14.44 20.75
CA ARG A 446 12.37 -15.16 21.74
C ARG A 446 12.95 -15.10 23.15
N ASP A 447 14.27 -15.25 23.27
CA ASP A 447 14.95 -15.19 24.57
C ASP A 447 14.86 -13.79 25.17
N ARG A 448 14.86 -12.75 24.33
CA ARG A 448 14.85 -11.35 24.74
C ARG A 448 13.46 -10.83 25.09
N ASP A 449 12.44 -11.21 24.31
CA ASP A 449 11.06 -10.75 24.43
C ASP A 449 10.08 -11.90 24.12
N PRO A 450 9.72 -12.70 25.13
CA PRO A 450 8.76 -13.80 24.96
C PRO A 450 7.30 -13.32 24.89
N ASP A 451 7.03 -12.02 25.10
CA ASP A 451 5.66 -11.46 25.14
C ASP A 451 5.10 -11.16 23.73
N ARG A 452 5.91 -11.36 22.69
CA ARG A 452 5.58 -11.11 21.28
C ARG A 452 5.96 -12.29 20.40
N LEU A 453 5.26 -12.42 19.28
CA LEU A 453 5.48 -13.48 18.30
C LEU A 453 6.63 -13.14 17.35
N VAL A 454 7.24 -14.16 16.74
CA VAL A 454 8.25 -14.02 15.69
C VAL A 454 7.66 -14.38 14.33
N HIS A 455 7.90 -13.53 13.32
CA HIS A 455 7.49 -13.68 11.92
C HIS A 455 8.70 -13.73 10.99
N TYR A 456 8.61 -14.58 9.97
CA TYR A 456 9.45 -14.54 8.77
C TYR A 456 8.83 -15.41 7.68
N GLU A 457 8.71 -14.88 6.47
CA GLU A 457 8.05 -15.56 5.34
C GLU A 457 9.00 -16.51 4.60
N GLY A 458 10.26 -16.11 4.42
CA GLY A 458 11.21 -16.80 3.53
C GLY A 458 11.58 -18.24 3.93
N ASP A 459 11.33 -18.65 5.18
CA ASP A 459 11.39 -20.06 5.60
C ASP A 459 10.00 -20.71 5.57
N LEU A 460 9.67 -21.32 4.43
CA LEU A 460 8.39 -22.01 4.21
C LEU A 460 8.14 -23.21 5.15
N ARG A 461 9.18 -23.74 5.83
CA ARG A 461 9.03 -24.76 6.87
C ARG A 461 8.68 -24.17 8.24
N SER A 462 8.81 -22.86 8.39
CA SER A 462 8.47 -22.12 9.60
C SER A 462 9.22 -22.59 10.85
N ARG A 463 10.46 -23.08 10.71
CA ARG A 463 11.22 -23.79 11.76
C ARG A 463 11.40 -23.00 13.05
N HIS A 464 11.54 -21.68 12.92
CA HIS A 464 11.87 -20.79 14.02
C HIS A 464 10.96 -19.56 14.07
N VAL A 465 9.70 -19.68 13.66
CA VAL A 465 8.68 -18.61 13.73
C VAL A 465 7.42 -19.10 14.44
N ASP A 466 6.60 -18.15 14.90
CA ASP A 466 5.37 -18.43 15.66
C ASP A 466 4.11 -18.18 14.81
N VAL A 467 4.28 -17.79 13.55
CA VAL A 467 3.22 -17.63 12.55
C VAL A 467 3.68 -18.25 11.22
N TYR A 468 2.79 -18.97 10.53
CA TYR A 468 3.05 -19.42 9.17
C TYR A 468 2.70 -18.28 8.21
N SER A 469 3.70 -17.72 7.55
CA SER A 469 3.51 -16.61 6.62
C SER A 469 3.76 -17.04 5.19
N ARG A 470 3.03 -16.42 4.27
CA ARG A 470 3.27 -16.46 2.82
C ARG A 470 3.04 -15.09 2.23
N MET A 471 3.71 -14.82 1.12
CA MET A 471 3.34 -13.73 0.22
C MET A 471 2.64 -14.26 -1.03
N TYR A 472 1.57 -13.57 -1.45
CA TYR A 472 0.85 -13.77 -2.71
C TYR A 472 0.33 -15.20 -2.99
N ALA A 473 0.19 -16.04 -1.97
CA ALA A 473 -0.40 -17.37 -2.11
C ALA A 473 -1.80 -17.26 -2.72
N SER A 474 -2.12 -18.10 -3.70
CA SER A 474 -3.41 -18.04 -4.41
C SER A 474 -4.60 -18.33 -3.48
N VAL A 475 -5.79 -17.92 -3.88
CA VAL A 475 -7.03 -18.22 -3.14
C VAL A 475 -7.18 -19.72 -2.87
N ASP A 476 -6.86 -20.56 -3.87
CA ASP A 476 -6.92 -22.02 -3.75
C ASP A 476 -5.87 -22.56 -2.76
N GLU A 477 -4.66 -22.01 -2.79
CA GLU A 477 -3.60 -22.38 -1.83
C GLU A 477 -3.99 -21.99 -0.40
N VAL A 478 -4.53 -20.78 -0.20
CA VAL A 478 -5.00 -20.33 1.12
C VAL A 478 -6.15 -21.20 1.62
N ALA A 479 -7.08 -21.59 0.75
CA ALA A 479 -8.15 -22.53 1.10
C ALA A 479 -7.61 -23.92 1.48
N ALA A 480 -6.57 -24.39 0.79
CA ALA A 480 -5.89 -25.64 1.11
C ALA A 480 -5.19 -25.56 2.48
N ILE A 481 -4.45 -24.48 2.76
CA ILE A 481 -3.81 -24.23 4.06
C ILE A 481 -4.85 -24.18 5.19
N ALA A 482 -6.02 -23.60 4.94
CA ALA A 482 -7.09 -23.53 5.94
C ALA A 482 -7.65 -24.90 6.37
N THR A 483 -7.54 -25.91 5.50
CA THR A 483 -8.19 -27.23 5.66
C THR A 483 -7.20 -28.39 5.76
N GLU A 484 -5.93 -28.04 5.92
CA GLU A 484 -4.81 -28.95 6.08
C GLU A 484 -5.02 -29.96 7.24
N PRO A 485 -4.57 -31.23 7.09
CA PRO A 485 -4.69 -32.21 8.17
C PRO A 485 -3.98 -31.77 9.47
N PRO A 486 -4.45 -32.21 10.65
CA PRO A 486 -3.81 -31.89 11.93
C PRO A 486 -2.35 -32.32 12.00
N ALA A 487 -1.57 -31.61 12.81
CA ALA A 487 -0.14 -31.85 13.02
C ALA A 487 0.19 -33.32 13.34
N GLU A 488 -0.64 -33.99 14.14
CA GLU A 488 -0.47 -35.38 14.58
C GLU A 488 -0.45 -36.41 13.43
N THR A 489 -0.87 -36.00 12.23
CA THR A 489 -0.82 -36.83 11.02
C THR A 489 0.61 -37.03 10.50
N PHE A 490 1.54 -36.14 10.85
CA PHE A 490 2.90 -36.09 10.28
C PHE A 490 3.94 -36.51 11.31
N THR A 491 5.05 -37.09 10.86
CA THR A 491 6.19 -37.47 11.72
C THR A 491 7.33 -36.44 11.71
N ASP A 492 7.34 -35.55 10.72
CA ASP A 492 8.34 -34.48 10.59
C ASP A 492 8.05 -33.37 11.61
N PRO A 493 8.97 -33.06 12.55
CA PRO A 493 8.74 -32.04 13.57
C PRO A 493 8.46 -30.65 13.00
N ASP A 494 9.11 -30.27 11.90
CA ASP A 494 8.93 -28.95 11.28
C ASP A 494 7.49 -28.82 10.75
N GLU A 495 6.99 -29.88 10.12
CA GLU A 495 5.61 -29.92 9.62
C GLU A 495 4.57 -29.97 10.74
N GLN A 496 4.86 -30.68 11.84
CA GLN A 496 4.02 -30.64 13.04
C GLN A 496 3.96 -29.23 13.62
N HIS A 497 5.09 -28.53 13.69
CA HIS A 497 5.19 -27.16 14.17
C HIS A 497 4.37 -26.22 13.29
N ARG A 498 4.64 -26.17 11.97
CA ARG A 498 3.94 -25.31 11.00
C ARG A 498 2.42 -25.47 11.03
N ARG A 499 1.92 -26.70 11.21
CA ARG A 499 0.47 -26.99 11.29
C ARG A 499 -0.21 -26.51 12.57
N ARG A 500 0.57 -26.22 13.62
CA ARG A 500 0.08 -25.60 14.86
C ARG A 500 0.12 -24.07 14.83
N LEU A 501 0.65 -23.47 13.75
CA LEU A 501 0.73 -22.02 13.61
C LEU A 501 -0.52 -21.44 12.94
N PRO A 502 -0.96 -20.23 13.33
CA PRO A 502 -1.88 -19.46 12.52
C PRO A 502 -1.20 -19.08 11.21
N PHE A 503 -2.02 -18.90 10.19
CA PHE A 503 -1.57 -18.49 8.87
C PHE A 503 -1.92 -17.03 8.60
N LEU A 504 -1.00 -16.26 8.02
CA LEU A 504 -1.28 -14.93 7.50
C LEU A 504 -0.62 -14.72 6.14
N LEU A 505 -1.15 -13.79 5.37
CA LEU A 505 -0.48 -13.27 4.18
C LEU A 505 0.26 -11.98 4.55
N CYS A 506 1.59 -12.02 4.65
CA CYS A 506 2.36 -10.79 4.94
C CYS A 506 2.33 -9.81 3.75
N GLU A 507 2.03 -10.32 2.56
CA GLU A 507 1.74 -9.56 1.35
C GLU A 507 0.68 -10.32 0.54
N TYR A 508 -0.35 -9.61 0.08
CA TYR A 508 -1.32 -10.13 -0.88
C TYR A 508 -1.97 -8.99 -1.64
N ALA A 509 -2.79 -9.34 -2.64
CA ALA A 509 -3.62 -8.40 -3.38
C ALA A 509 -2.82 -7.19 -3.90
N HIS A 510 -1.76 -7.46 -4.67
CA HIS A 510 -0.85 -6.43 -5.19
C HIS A 510 -1.62 -5.30 -5.90
N ALA A 511 -1.51 -4.08 -5.38
CA ALA A 511 -2.38 -2.95 -5.66
C ALA A 511 -1.92 -2.08 -6.86
N MET A 512 -0.96 -2.57 -7.64
CA MET A 512 -0.38 -1.86 -8.77
C MET A 512 -1.37 -1.55 -9.90
N GLY A 513 -1.54 -0.26 -10.17
CA GLY A 513 -2.37 0.23 -11.27
C GLY A 513 -3.86 -0.03 -11.06
N ASN A 514 -4.52 -0.61 -12.07
CA ASN A 514 -5.93 -0.98 -11.99
C ASN A 514 -6.09 -2.38 -11.36
N GLY A 515 -6.49 -2.41 -10.10
CA GLY A 515 -6.62 -3.60 -9.26
C GLY A 515 -6.75 -3.18 -7.79
N PRO A 516 -6.58 -4.08 -6.82
CA PRO A 516 -6.42 -5.52 -6.98
C PRO A 516 -7.77 -6.25 -7.14
N GLY A 517 -7.83 -7.21 -8.06
CA GLY A 517 -8.94 -8.18 -8.13
C GLY A 517 -8.85 -9.25 -7.03
N GLY A 518 -9.96 -9.92 -6.71
CA GLY A 518 -9.95 -11.11 -5.84
C GLY A 518 -10.01 -10.84 -4.33
N LEU A 519 -10.16 -9.58 -3.90
CA LEU A 519 -10.19 -9.20 -2.47
C LEU A 519 -11.29 -9.93 -1.68
N SER A 520 -12.46 -10.12 -2.28
CA SER A 520 -13.62 -10.73 -1.61
C SER A 520 -13.41 -12.21 -1.33
N GLU A 521 -12.77 -12.92 -2.24
CA GLU A 521 -12.47 -14.35 -2.13
C GLU A 521 -11.52 -14.64 -0.96
N TYR A 522 -10.46 -13.85 -0.79
CA TYR A 522 -9.59 -13.95 0.37
C TYR A 522 -10.34 -13.63 1.67
N GLN A 523 -11.10 -12.53 1.69
CA GLN A 523 -11.82 -12.10 2.89
C GLN A 523 -12.87 -13.12 3.35
N ASP A 524 -13.55 -13.78 2.41
CA ASP A 524 -14.51 -14.85 2.70
C ASP A 524 -13.83 -16.07 3.33
N LEU A 525 -12.61 -16.41 2.90
CA LEU A 525 -11.81 -17.46 3.56
C LEU A 525 -11.40 -17.04 4.97
N PHE A 526 -10.91 -15.82 5.15
CA PHE A 526 -10.50 -15.28 6.45
C PHE A 526 -11.65 -15.29 7.47
N HIS A 527 -12.87 -14.97 7.04
CA HIS A 527 -14.04 -15.04 7.93
C HIS A 527 -14.49 -16.47 8.24
N ARG A 528 -14.17 -17.44 7.38
CA ARG A 528 -14.65 -18.82 7.51
C ARG A 528 -13.75 -19.69 8.39
N TYR A 529 -12.44 -19.47 8.35
CA TYR A 529 -11.46 -20.37 8.96
C TYR A 529 -10.62 -19.65 10.02
N PRO A 530 -10.75 -19.99 11.31
CA PRO A 530 -10.01 -19.33 12.40
C PRO A 530 -8.49 -19.40 12.27
N ARG A 531 -7.94 -20.43 11.60
CA ARG A 531 -6.50 -20.54 11.34
C ARG A 531 -5.96 -19.39 10.49
N LEU A 532 -6.80 -18.77 9.64
CA LEU A 532 -6.40 -17.68 8.77
C LEU A 532 -6.54 -16.35 9.52
N ALA A 533 -5.42 -15.79 9.97
CA ALA A 533 -5.35 -14.55 10.73
C ALA A 533 -5.45 -13.27 9.87
N GLY A 534 -5.78 -13.40 8.58
CA GLY A 534 -5.91 -12.29 7.64
C GLY A 534 -4.65 -12.02 6.82
N GLY A 535 -4.44 -10.77 6.44
CA GLY A 535 -3.30 -10.40 5.59
C GLY A 535 -3.06 -8.91 5.44
N PHE A 536 -1.96 -8.57 4.77
CA PHE A 536 -1.49 -7.21 4.56
C PHE A 536 -1.40 -6.91 3.05
N VAL A 537 -2.20 -5.96 2.57
CA VAL A 537 -2.18 -5.56 1.16
C VAL A 537 -0.81 -4.97 0.80
N TRP A 538 -0.27 -5.33 -0.37
CA TRP A 538 0.91 -4.69 -0.94
C TRP A 538 0.50 -3.65 -2.01
N GLU A 539 0.73 -2.35 -1.83
CA GLU A 539 1.11 -1.70 -0.57
C GLU A 539 0.29 -0.43 -0.31
N TRP A 540 0.64 0.32 0.74
CA TRP A 540 -0.12 1.50 1.13
C TRP A 540 0.00 2.63 0.10
N VAL A 541 1.22 3.06 -0.25
CA VAL A 541 1.47 4.32 -0.97
C VAL A 541 2.35 4.08 -2.20
N GLU A 542 1.98 4.69 -3.33
CA GLU A 542 2.84 4.71 -4.51
C GLU A 542 4.11 5.52 -4.24
N HIS A 543 5.26 5.02 -4.69
CA HIS A 543 6.54 5.69 -4.49
C HIS A 543 6.99 6.59 -5.65
N ALA A 544 6.06 7.16 -6.41
CA ALA A 544 6.43 8.13 -7.44
C ALA A 544 7.14 9.36 -6.82
N LEU A 545 8.17 9.85 -7.50
CA LEU A 545 8.89 11.09 -7.13
C LEU A 545 8.33 12.28 -7.91
N ASP A 546 8.27 13.44 -7.25
CA ASP A 546 7.78 14.70 -7.83
C ASP A 546 8.82 15.29 -8.80
N GLY A 547 8.50 15.28 -10.09
CA GLY A 547 9.28 15.91 -11.16
C GLY A 547 8.89 17.36 -11.44
N GLY A 548 8.05 17.96 -10.60
CA GLY A 548 7.51 19.31 -10.75
C GLY A 548 6.23 19.33 -11.58
N THR A 549 6.07 20.36 -12.39
CA THR A 549 4.88 20.54 -13.24
C THR A 549 5.29 20.89 -14.66
N THR A 550 4.58 20.35 -15.64
CA THR A 550 4.70 20.77 -17.04
C THR A 550 4.29 22.24 -17.22
N ASP A 551 4.66 22.87 -18.35
CA ASP A 551 4.24 24.24 -18.70
C ASP A 551 2.71 24.43 -18.66
N GLY A 552 1.94 23.36 -18.89
CA GLY A 552 0.48 23.34 -18.81
C GLY A 552 -0.08 23.10 -17.40
N GLY A 553 0.78 23.07 -16.36
CA GLY A 553 0.39 22.89 -14.96
C GLY A 553 0.07 21.44 -14.55
N ARG A 554 0.35 20.44 -15.39
CA ARG A 554 0.16 19.02 -15.02
C ARG A 554 1.31 18.54 -14.13
N PRO A 555 1.02 17.81 -13.03
CA PRO A 555 2.06 17.21 -12.20
C PRO A 555 2.89 16.20 -13.00
N VAL A 556 4.20 16.17 -12.76
CA VAL A 556 5.13 15.19 -13.30
C VAL A 556 5.44 14.21 -12.19
N GLN A 557 5.08 12.95 -12.38
CA GLN A 557 5.35 11.86 -11.44
C GLN A 557 6.32 10.90 -12.09
N LEU A 558 7.46 10.65 -11.44
CA LEU A 558 8.58 9.89 -11.96
C LEU A 558 8.72 8.55 -11.23
N TYR A 559 9.10 7.52 -11.97
CA TYR A 559 9.39 6.17 -11.48
C TYR A 559 10.72 5.66 -12.05
N GLY A 560 11.09 4.40 -11.79
CA GLY A 560 12.39 3.88 -12.21
C GLY A 560 12.68 4.01 -13.70
N GLY A 561 13.92 4.39 -14.01
CA GLY A 561 14.39 4.63 -15.37
C GLY A 561 14.25 6.09 -15.82
N ASP A 562 13.46 6.90 -15.11
CA ASP A 562 13.34 8.33 -15.41
C ASP A 562 14.55 9.16 -14.96
N PHE A 563 15.43 8.58 -14.12
CA PHE A 563 16.64 9.21 -13.62
C PHE A 563 17.91 8.74 -14.35
N GLY A 564 17.75 7.98 -15.44
CA GLY A 564 18.85 7.49 -16.27
C GLY A 564 19.57 6.27 -15.68
N GLU A 565 18.89 5.51 -14.81
CA GLU A 565 19.40 4.27 -14.24
C GLU A 565 19.77 3.25 -15.33
N ARG A 566 20.85 2.49 -15.09
CA ARG A 566 21.28 1.41 -16.00
C ARG A 566 20.49 0.13 -15.81
N VAL A 567 20.05 -0.12 -14.58
CA VAL A 567 19.24 -1.25 -14.14
C VAL A 567 18.11 -0.64 -13.32
N HIS A 568 16.87 -0.94 -13.70
CA HIS A 568 15.68 -0.48 -13.00
C HIS A 568 14.49 -1.39 -13.28
N ASP A 569 13.48 -1.32 -12.42
CA ASP A 569 12.25 -2.11 -12.53
C ASP A 569 11.02 -1.24 -12.90
N GLY A 570 11.28 -0.03 -13.40
CA GLY A 570 10.26 0.77 -14.07
C GLY A 570 9.20 1.29 -13.11
N SER A 571 7.92 1.11 -13.47
CA SER A 571 6.78 1.57 -12.70
C SER A 571 6.44 0.68 -11.50
N PHE A 572 7.18 -0.41 -11.24
CA PHE A 572 6.87 -1.37 -10.18
C PHE A 572 6.84 -0.73 -8.78
N VAL A 573 7.60 0.36 -8.57
CA VAL A 573 7.55 1.19 -7.35
C VAL A 573 6.25 2.01 -7.18
N VAL A 574 5.32 1.94 -8.14
CA VAL A 574 4.04 2.68 -8.18
C VAL A 574 2.90 1.67 -8.04
N ASP A 575 2.81 1.10 -6.85
CA ASP A 575 2.06 -0.11 -6.51
C ASP A 575 1.16 0.04 -5.27
N GLY A 576 0.83 1.28 -4.91
CA GLY A 576 0.06 1.61 -3.71
C GLY A 576 -1.46 1.73 -3.88
N LEU A 577 -2.18 1.52 -2.78
CA LEU A 577 -3.62 1.82 -2.64
C LEU A 577 -3.93 3.33 -2.70
N VAL A 578 -2.96 4.16 -2.30
CA VAL A 578 -3.02 5.62 -2.41
C VAL A 578 -1.88 6.14 -3.28
N HIS A 579 -2.12 7.24 -3.97
CA HIS A 579 -1.09 7.93 -4.74
C HIS A 579 0.00 8.50 -3.82
N ALA A 580 1.14 8.89 -4.39
CA ALA A 580 2.27 9.43 -3.63
C ALA A 580 1.91 10.67 -2.78
N ASP A 581 0.86 11.42 -3.16
CA ASP A 581 0.34 12.58 -2.40
C ASP A 581 -0.77 12.22 -1.39
N ARG A 582 -1.01 10.93 -1.17
CA ARG A 582 -2.03 10.32 -0.30
C ARG A 582 -3.47 10.49 -0.80
N SER A 583 -3.67 10.95 -2.03
CA SER A 583 -4.99 10.90 -2.64
C SER A 583 -5.43 9.44 -2.83
N PRO A 584 -6.66 9.06 -2.41
CA PRO A 584 -7.12 7.68 -2.53
C PRO A 584 -7.24 7.20 -3.97
N GLY A 585 -6.64 6.05 -4.28
CA GLY A 585 -6.95 5.30 -5.49
C GLY A 585 -8.32 4.60 -5.39
N PRO A 586 -8.92 4.17 -6.52
CA PRO A 586 -10.19 3.43 -6.52
C PRO A 586 -10.17 2.16 -5.66
N ALA A 587 -9.03 1.47 -5.63
CA ALA A 587 -8.78 0.25 -4.86
C ALA A 587 -9.08 0.41 -3.37
N LEU A 588 -8.79 1.58 -2.79
CA LEU A 588 -8.95 1.80 -1.35
C LEU A 588 -10.43 1.77 -0.93
N ALA A 589 -11.34 2.25 -1.80
CA ALA A 589 -12.77 2.19 -1.53
C ALA A 589 -13.27 0.73 -1.52
N ASP A 590 -12.83 -0.07 -2.50
CA ASP A 590 -13.15 -1.49 -2.60
C ASP A 590 -12.61 -2.27 -1.40
N LEU A 591 -11.37 -1.99 -0.99
CA LEU A 591 -10.78 -2.56 0.21
C LEU A 591 -11.60 -2.21 1.45
N ALA A 592 -12.01 -0.95 1.64
CA ALA A 592 -12.86 -0.57 2.77
C ALA A 592 -14.21 -1.32 2.76
N ARG A 593 -14.80 -1.54 1.59
CA ARG A 593 -16.03 -2.36 1.51
C ARG A 593 -15.80 -3.79 1.96
N VAL A 594 -14.67 -4.39 1.56
CA VAL A 594 -14.28 -5.77 1.91
C VAL A 594 -13.94 -5.87 3.40
N PHE A 595 -13.21 -4.89 3.94
CA PHE A 595 -12.77 -4.82 5.33
C PHE A 595 -13.85 -4.35 6.31
N SER A 596 -15.05 -4.01 5.82
CA SER A 596 -16.13 -3.49 6.67
C SER A 596 -16.33 -4.34 7.93
N PRO A 597 -16.29 -3.70 9.12
CA PRO A 597 -16.39 -4.42 10.40
C PRO A 597 -17.83 -4.82 10.74
N VAL A 598 -18.80 -4.55 9.87
CA VAL A 598 -20.19 -4.97 10.06
C VAL A 598 -20.74 -5.57 8.76
N GLY A 599 -21.24 -6.80 8.86
CA GLY A 599 -21.99 -7.45 7.78
C GLY A 599 -23.46 -7.03 7.82
N LEU A 600 -24.03 -6.69 6.65
CA LEU A 600 -25.43 -6.30 6.52
C LEU A 600 -26.10 -7.09 5.38
N GLU A 601 -27.20 -7.76 5.69
CA GLU A 601 -27.99 -8.53 4.73
C GLU A 601 -29.48 -8.17 4.84
N LEU A 602 -30.09 -7.80 3.71
CA LEU A 602 -31.52 -7.53 3.62
C LEU A 602 -32.27 -8.80 3.25
N ALA A 603 -33.37 -9.08 3.95
CA ALA A 603 -34.30 -10.12 3.51
C ALA A 603 -34.87 -9.76 2.12
N PRO A 604 -35.15 -10.74 1.25
CA PRO A 604 -35.69 -10.48 -0.09
C PRO A 604 -37.00 -9.68 -0.11
N ASP A 605 -37.82 -9.80 0.93
CA ASP A 605 -39.08 -9.08 1.11
C ASP A 605 -38.93 -7.75 1.87
N LEU A 606 -37.69 -7.39 2.24
CA LEU A 606 -37.33 -6.20 3.02
C LEU A 606 -37.99 -6.11 4.39
N SER A 607 -38.45 -7.23 4.94
CA SER A 607 -39.05 -7.28 6.27
C SER A 607 -38.03 -7.20 7.40
N THR A 608 -36.80 -7.65 7.15
CA THR A 608 -35.72 -7.70 8.16
C THR A 608 -34.36 -7.35 7.58
N LEU A 609 -33.48 -6.88 8.46
CA LEU A 609 -32.05 -6.66 8.26
C LEU A 609 -31.28 -7.58 9.22
N THR A 610 -30.45 -8.47 8.70
CA THR A 610 -29.46 -9.19 9.49
C THR A 610 -28.22 -8.32 9.64
N VAL A 611 -27.77 -8.11 10.87
CA VAL A 611 -26.58 -7.35 11.23
C VAL A 611 -25.60 -8.30 11.91
N VAL A 612 -24.36 -8.37 11.40
CA VAL A 612 -23.29 -9.20 11.95
C VAL A 612 -22.17 -8.29 12.42
N ASN A 613 -21.91 -8.26 13.72
CA ASN A 613 -20.80 -7.50 14.28
C ASN A 613 -19.49 -8.28 14.12
N ARG A 614 -18.57 -7.74 13.31
CA ARG A 614 -17.23 -8.32 13.05
C ARG A 614 -16.11 -7.50 13.69
N TYR A 615 -16.42 -6.58 14.59
CA TYR A 615 -15.43 -5.98 15.49
C TYR A 615 -14.88 -7.05 16.44
N HIS A 616 -13.64 -6.86 16.87
CA HIS A 616 -12.92 -7.70 17.83
C HIS A 616 -13.40 -7.43 19.27
N SER A 617 -13.57 -6.16 19.64
CA SER A 617 -13.86 -5.72 21.00
C SER A 617 -15.13 -4.87 21.10
N LEU A 618 -15.46 -4.09 20.06
CA LEU A 618 -16.57 -3.14 20.13
C LEU A 618 -17.94 -3.79 19.90
N ASP A 619 -18.95 -3.31 20.64
CA ASP A 619 -20.35 -3.46 20.25
C ASP A 619 -20.71 -2.49 19.09
N LEU A 620 -21.99 -2.35 18.75
CA LEU A 620 -22.45 -1.44 17.70
C LEU A 620 -23.07 -0.12 18.23
N SER A 621 -22.88 0.20 19.52
CA SER A 621 -23.52 1.37 20.15
C SER A 621 -23.03 2.71 19.58
N HIS A 622 -21.79 2.76 19.08
CA HIS A 622 -21.20 3.92 18.41
C HIS A 622 -21.78 4.18 17.00
N LEU A 623 -22.60 3.26 16.49
CA LEU A 623 -23.20 3.34 15.16
C LEU A 623 -24.70 3.65 15.24
N GLU A 624 -25.16 4.42 14.26
CA GLU A 624 -26.57 4.55 13.93
C GLU A 624 -26.89 3.83 12.62
N ALA A 625 -28.01 3.11 12.58
CA ALA A 625 -28.54 2.56 11.36
C ALA A 625 -29.63 3.47 10.80
N VAL A 626 -29.57 3.74 9.50
CA VAL A 626 -30.58 4.51 8.78
C VAL A 626 -30.86 3.87 7.42
N TRP A 627 -32.04 4.13 6.86
CA TRP A 627 -32.37 3.74 5.49
C TRP A 627 -32.86 4.92 4.66
N THR A 628 -32.68 4.83 3.35
CA THR A 628 -33.03 5.85 2.35
C THR A 628 -33.40 5.20 1.02
N THR A 629 -34.13 5.93 0.16
CA THR A 629 -34.56 5.48 -1.17
C THR A 629 -33.87 6.19 -2.33
N ASP A 630 -32.88 7.04 -2.06
CA ASP A 630 -32.13 7.80 -3.08
C ASP A 630 -31.00 7.00 -3.75
N GLY A 631 -30.79 5.74 -3.33
CA GLY A 631 -29.73 4.85 -3.81
C GLY A 631 -28.34 5.21 -3.26
N VAL A 632 -27.92 6.46 -3.36
CA VAL A 632 -26.55 6.90 -2.97
C VAL A 632 -26.37 7.14 -1.47
N GLY A 633 -27.46 7.42 -0.75
CA GLY A 633 -27.41 7.62 0.69
C GLY A 633 -27.07 9.04 1.15
N HIS A 634 -27.40 10.07 0.36
CA HIS A 634 -27.17 11.48 0.69
C HIS A 634 -28.46 12.25 1.06
N GLY A 635 -29.64 11.68 0.78
CA GLY A 635 -30.95 12.27 1.07
C GLY A 635 -31.42 12.08 2.51
N ALA A 636 -32.67 12.49 2.76
CA ALA A 636 -33.33 12.29 4.05
C ALA A 636 -33.40 10.81 4.41
N ALA A 637 -32.84 10.44 5.56
CA ALA A 637 -32.77 9.06 6.01
C ALA A 637 -33.70 8.81 7.21
N THR A 638 -34.23 7.60 7.30
CA THR A 638 -35.11 7.17 8.39
C THR A 638 -34.34 6.24 9.34
N PRO A 639 -34.34 6.47 10.66
CA PRO A 639 -33.63 5.62 11.61
C PRO A 639 -34.15 4.18 11.65
N VAL A 640 -33.24 3.24 11.88
CA VAL A 640 -33.50 1.84 12.23
C VAL A 640 -32.98 1.62 13.65
N THR A 641 -33.85 1.12 14.53
CA THR A 641 -33.43 0.80 15.90
C THR A 641 -32.62 -0.49 15.90
N LEU A 642 -31.32 -0.37 16.20
CA LEU A 642 -30.46 -1.52 16.45
C LEU A 642 -30.61 -2.01 17.89
N PRO A 643 -30.68 -3.34 18.13
CA PRO A 643 -30.47 -3.90 19.47
C PRO A 643 -28.99 -3.78 19.87
N GLU A 644 -28.67 -4.14 21.10
CA GLU A 644 -27.29 -4.41 21.50
C GLU A 644 -26.77 -5.62 20.71
N VAL A 645 -25.63 -5.45 20.04
CA VAL A 645 -24.96 -6.50 19.27
C VAL A 645 -23.50 -6.56 19.70
N PRO A 646 -23.16 -7.39 20.70
CA PRO A 646 -21.78 -7.56 21.15
C PRO A 646 -20.82 -7.97 20.01
N ALA A 647 -19.53 -7.73 20.20
CA ALA A 647 -18.47 -8.17 19.28
C ALA A 647 -18.60 -9.65 18.93
N GLY A 648 -18.42 -9.99 17.65
CA GLY A 648 -18.51 -11.37 17.14
C GLY A 648 -19.92 -11.98 17.08
N THR A 649 -20.98 -11.24 17.42
CA THR A 649 -22.37 -11.75 17.41
C THR A 649 -23.20 -11.18 16.25
N SER A 650 -24.45 -11.64 16.12
CA SER A 650 -25.39 -11.15 15.11
C SER A 650 -26.80 -10.93 15.66
N ALA A 651 -27.56 -10.08 14.99
CA ALA A 651 -28.96 -9.80 15.30
C ALA A 651 -29.80 -9.64 14.03
N VAL A 652 -31.09 -9.99 14.14
CA VAL A 652 -32.08 -9.75 13.08
C VAL A 652 -33.00 -8.61 13.51
N VAL A 653 -33.01 -7.54 12.72
CA VAL A 653 -33.71 -6.29 13.02
C VAL A 653 -34.93 -6.16 12.10
N PRO A 654 -36.15 -5.92 12.62
CA PRO A 654 -37.31 -5.70 11.77
C PRO A 654 -37.20 -4.34 11.03
N LEU A 655 -37.40 -4.37 9.72
CA LEU A 655 -37.49 -3.17 8.89
C LEU A 655 -38.95 -2.81 8.63
N ARG A 656 -39.32 -1.58 9.00
CA ARG A 656 -40.67 -1.03 8.78
C ARG A 656 -40.63 -0.04 7.64
N LEU A 657 -40.69 -0.56 6.41
CA LEU A 657 -40.67 0.25 5.20
C LEU A 657 -42.10 0.59 4.74
N PRO A 658 -42.39 1.83 4.30
CA PRO A 658 -43.66 2.15 3.67
C PRO A 658 -43.79 1.44 2.31
N PRO A 659 -45.01 1.15 1.81
CA PRO A 659 -45.19 0.48 0.52
C PRO A 659 -44.50 1.18 -0.66
N SER A 660 -44.36 2.50 -0.60
CA SER A 660 -43.63 3.28 -1.62
C SER A 660 -42.14 2.96 -1.68
N ALA A 661 -41.51 2.57 -0.56
CA ALA A 661 -40.10 2.20 -0.52
C ALA A 661 -39.83 0.82 -1.14
N LEU A 662 -40.82 -0.09 -1.12
CA LEU A 662 -40.71 -1.42 -1.73
C LEU A 662 -40.60 -1.37 -3.27
N ALA A 663 -40.98 -0.24 -3.88
CA ALA A 663 -40.87 0.00 -5.31
C ALA A 663 -39.61 0.79 -5.70
N ALA A 664 -38.74 1.13 -4.75
CA ALA A 664 -37.55 1.95 -4.94
C ALA A 664 -36.27 1.21 -4.52
N THR A 665 -35.11 1.73 -4.92
CA THR A 665 -33.82 1.24 -4.41
C THR A 665 -33.68 1.66 -2.96
N VAL A 666 -33.65 0.70 -2.03
CA VAL A 666 -33.47 0.97 -0.60
C VAL A 666 -32.01 0.74 -0.23
N THR A 667 -31.39 1.77 0.33
CA THR A 667 -30.03 1.70 0.89
C THR A 667 -30.12 1.76 2.40
N VAL A 668 -29.57 0.76 3.07
CA VAL A 668 -29.35 0.79 4.53
C VAL A 668 -27.90 1.13 4.79
N LEU A 669 -27.68 2.08 5.70
CA LEU A 669 -26.36 2.60 6.09
C LEU A 669 -26.19 2.46 7.59
N LEU A 670 -25.02 1.99 8.01
CA LEU A 670 -24.53 2.17 9.37
C LEU A 670 -23.49 3.28 9.37
N ARG A 671 -23.70 4.30 10.18
CA ARG A 671 -22.88 5.51 10.26
C ARG A 671 -22.37 5.73 11.67
N ARG A 672 -21.21 6.35 11.82
CA ARG A 672 -20.75 6.81 13.14
C ARG A 672 -21.68 7.88 13.69
N ARG A 673 -22.07 7.73 14.96
CA ARG A 673 -22.84 8.74 15.71
C ARG A 673 -22.00 9.99 16.00
N THR A 674 -20.71 9.78 16.27
CA THR A 674 -19.77 10.84 16.65
C THR A 674 -18.43 10.63 15.95
N ALA A 675 -17.75 11.74 15.70
CA ALA A 675 -16.43 11.81 15.11
C ALA A 675 -15.40 11.18 16.04
N GLY A 676 -14.37 10.60 15.44
CA GLY A 676 -13.30 9.87 16.14
C GLY A 676 -12.51 9.03 15.16
N ASP A 677 -11.26 8.71 15.48
CA ASP A 677 -10.39 7.84 14.69
C ASP A 677 -10.28 8.27 13.21
N GLY A 678 -10.30 9.58 12.96
CA GLY A 678 -10.23 10.14 11.61
C GLY A 678 -11.56 10.18 10.88
N CYS A 679 -12.59 9.48 11.36
CA CYS A 679 -13.93 9.52 10.79
C CYS A 679 -14.71 10.74 11.31
N ALA A 680 -15.42 11.44 10.44
CA ALA A 680 -16.37 12.49 10.82
C ALA A 680 -17.70 11.90 11.33
N ASP A 681 -18.53 12.75 11.97
CA ASP A 681 -19.94 12.44 12.23
C ASP A 681 -20.62 11.99 10.92
N GLY A 682 -21.40 10.91 10.96
CA GLY A 682 -22.11 10.40 9.79
C GLY A 682 -21.24 9.61 8.80
N HIS A 683 -19.94 9.40 9.07
CA HIS A 683 -19.08 8.53 8.27
C HIS A 683 -19.70 7.12 8.14
N VAL A 684 -19.82 6.62 6.92
CA VAL A 684 -20.45 5.33 6.61
C VAL A 684 -19.46 4.19 6.87
N VAL A 685 -19.80 3.30 7.79
CA VAL A 685 -18.98 2.13 8.18
C VAL A 685 -19.40 0.87 7.43
N ALA A 686 -20.70 0.72 7.19
CA ALA A 686 -21.23 -0.42 6.44
C ALA A 686 -22.49 0.00 5.70
N TRP A 687 -22.77 -0.67 4.59
CA TRP A 687 -23.99 -0.45 3.83
C TRP A 687 -24.41 -1.70 3.07
N THR A 688 -25.71 -1.77 2.77
CA THR A 688 -26.30 -2.78 1.88
C THR A 688 -27.45 -2.16 1.10
N GLN A 689 -27.81 -2.76 -0.04
CA GLN A 689 -28.86 -2.24 -0.91
C GLN A 689 -29.81 -3.33 -1.37
N HIS A 690 -31.09 -3.00 -1.40
CA HIS A 690 -32.06 -3.64 -2.27
C HIS A 690 -32.26 -2.76 -3.49
N ILE A 691 -32.05 -3.32 -4.67
CA ILE A 691 -32.23 -2.61 -5.94
C ILE A 691 -33.58 -3.02 -6.50
N ALA A 692 -34.48 -2.04 -6.67
CA ALA A 692 -35.80 -2.29 -7.25
C ALA A 692 -35.70 -2.82 -8.69
N ALA A 693 -36.79 -3.41 -9.18
CA ALA A 693 -36.89 -3.86 -10.57
C ALA A 693 -36.54 -2.73 -11.53
N ARG A 694 -35.51 -2.94 -12.35
CA ARG A 694 -34.95 -1.94 -13.25
C ARG A 694 -35.63 -2.06 -14.62
N PRO A 695 -36.14 -0.98 -15.20
CA PRO A 695 -36.71 -1.04 -16.54
C PRO A 695 -35.62 -1.45 -17.54
N VAL A 696 -35.89 -2.51 -18.31
CA VAL A 696 -35.03 -2.85 -19.45
C VAL A 696 -35.18 -1.74 -20.47
N ALA A 697 -34.05 -1.17 -20.91
CA ALA A 697 -34.06 -0.18 -21.98
C ALA A 697 -34.78 -0.77 -23.21
N ALA A 698 -35.86 -0.13 -23.64
CA ALA A 698 -36.63 -0.52 -24.81
C ALA A 698 -36.97 0.70 -25.65
N LEU A 699 -37.07 0.52 -26.97
CA LEU A 699 -37.60 1.53 -27.87
C LEU A 699 -39.11 1.67 -27.70
N GLU A 700 -39.64 2.87 -27.97
CA GLU A 700 -41.09 3.10 -28.07
C GLU A 700 -41.73 2.18 -29.11
N ALA A 701 -43.00 1.78 -28.96
CA ALA A 701 -43.60 0.71 -29.78
C ALA A 701 -43.60 0.97 -31.31
N HIS A 702 -43.51 2.23 -31.74
CA HIS A 702 -43.39 2.58 -33.15
C HIS A 702 -42.02 2.17 -33.71
N ARG A 703 -41.97 1.68 -34.96
CA ARG A 703 -40.73 1.35 -35.65
C ARG A 703 -40.66 2.09 -36.98
N VAL A 704 -39.51 2.70 -37.25
CA VAL A 704 -39.21 3.36 -38.52
C VAL A 704 -38.41 2.41 -39.40
N ALA A 705 -38.80 2.28 -40.66
CA ALA A 705 -38.08 1.46 -41.64
C ALA A 705 -36.84 2.21 -42.17
N PRO A 706 -35.74 1.49 -42.49
CA PRO A 706 -34.58 2.08 -43.14
C PRO A 706 -34.93 2.65 -44.53
N ARG A 707 -34.32 3.77 -44.91
CA ARG A 707 -34.52 4.42 -46.22
C ARG A 707 -33.19 4.82 -46.84
N ARG A 708 -32.89 4.28 -48.03
CA ARG A 708 -31.73 4.71 -48.82
C ARG A 708 -31.96 6.11 -49.41
N THR A 709 -30.97 6.98 -49.29
CA THR A 709 -31.07 8.39 -49.72
C THR A 709 -30.44 8.67 -51.08
N GLY A 710 -29.76 7.68 -51.69
CA GLY A 710 -29.21 7.76 -53.06
C GLY A 710 -27.81 8.40 -53.16
N ASP A 711 -27.29 8.92 -52.06
CA ASP A 711 -25.94 9.46 -51.87
C ASP A 711 -24.97 8.44 -51.23
N GLY A 712 -25.35 7.16 -51.22
CA GLY A 712 -24.61 6.09 -50.53
C GLY A 712 -24.85 6.05 -49.02
N LEU A 713 -25.91 6.71 -48.52
CA LEU A 713 -26.35 6.62 -47.13
C LEU A 713 -27.67 5.86 -46.97
N VAL A 714 -27.83 5.25 -45.80
CA VAL A 714 -29.09 4.68 -45.31
C VAL A 714 -29.53 5.46 -44.08
N GLN A 715 -30.75 6.01 -44.11
CA GLN A 715 -31.34 6.71 -42.97
C GLN A 715 -32.22 5.75 -42.17
N LEU A 716 -32.03 5.67 -40.86
CA LEU A 716 -32.88 4.94 -39.92
C LEU A 716 -33.16 5.82 -38.69
N GLY A 717 -34.36 6.41 -38.65
CA GLY A 717 -34.74 7.36 -37.60
C GLY A 717 -33.74 8.53 -37.51
N PRO A 718 -33.11 8.79 -36.35
CA PRO A 718 -32.15 9.87 -36.18
C PRO A 718 -30.78 9.57 -36.80
N ALA A 719 -30.50 8.33 -37.21
CA ALA A 719 -29.16 7.91 -37.61
C ALA A 719 -28.98 7.78 -39.12
N SER A 720 -27.79 8.13 -39.60
CA SER A 720 -27.35 7.93 -40.98
C SER A 720 -26.19 6.93 -41.02
N PHE A 721 -26.25 5.97 -41.92
CA PHE A 721 -25.26 4.89 -42.10
C PHE A 721 -24.60 5.00 -43.46
N ASP A 722 -23.29 4.73 -43.55
CA ASP A 722 -22.62 4.58 -44.85
C ASP A 722 -22.93 3.19 -45.43
N GLU A 723 -23.61 3.14 -46.58
CA GLU A 723 -24.00 1.88 -47.23
C GLU A 723 -22.78 1.02 -47.63
N ARG A 724 -21.60 1.63 -47.81
CA ARG A 724 -20.36 0.94 -48.20
C ARG A 724 -19.71 0.19 -47.03
N THR A 725 -19.95 0.63 -45.80
CA THR A 725 -19.38 0.02 -44.59
C THR A 725 -20.42 -0.64 -43.70
N GLY A 726 -21.69 -0.23 -43.83
CA GLY A 726 -22.80 -0.58 -42.95
C GLY A 726 -22.79 0.13 -41.59
N MET A 727 -21.79 0.96 -41.29
CA MET A 727 -21.63 1.57 -39.97
C MET A 727 -22.32 2.94 -39.89
N PRO A 728 -22.84 3.33 -38.70
CA PRO A 728 -23.43 4.64 -38.51
C PRO A 728 -22.32 5.71 -38.53
N VAL A 729 -22.58 6.80 -39.27
CA VAL A 729 -21.68 7.96 -39.40
C VAL A 729 -22.24 9.21 -38.72
N ARG A 730 -23.53 9.20 -38.38
CA ARG A 730 -24.20 10.30 -37.67
C ARG A 730 -25.35 9.80 -36.82
N LEU A 731 -25.54 10.41 -35.65
CA LEU A 731 -26.74 10.27 -34.82
C LEU A 731 -27.29 11.67 -34.51
N GLY A 732 -28.38 12.03 -35.17
CA GLY A 732 -28.90 13.39 -35.17
C GLY A 732 -27.92 14.34 -35.86
N ALA A 733 -27.21 15.11 -35.05
CA ALA A 733 -26.17 16.04 -35.45
C ALA A 733 -24.79 15.69 -34.84
N LEU A 734 -24.70 14.62 -34.04
CA LEU A 734 -23.42 14.05 -33.59
C LEU A 734 -22.79 13.26 -34.73
N ASP A 735 -21.59 13.63 -35.16
CA ASP A 735 -20.81 12.83 -36.10
C ASP A 735 -20.18 11.66 -35.34
N LEU A 736 -20.41 10.45 -35.85
CA LEU A 736 -19.93 9.20 -35.28
C LEU A 736 -18.76 8.68 -36.10
N HIS A 737 -17.66 8.39 -35.43
CA HIS A 737 -16.48 7.83 -36.05
C HIS A 737 -16.07 6.52 -35.39
N ASP A 738 -15.33 5.71 -36.13
CA ASP A 738 -14.63 4.53 -35.60
C ASP A 738 -15.55 3.56 -34.85
N VAL A 739 -16.81 3.45 -35.29
CA VAL A 739 -17.79 2.50 -34.75
C VAL A 739 -17.35 1.09 -35.15
N ALA A 740 -16.78 0.36 -34.21
CA ALA A 740 -16.13 -0.92 -34.50
C ALA A 740 -16.20 -1.87 -33.29
N VAL A 741 -16.12 -3.18 -33.57
CA VAL A 741 -15.92 -4.19 -32.52
C VAL A 741 -14.51 -4.06 -31.96
N SER A 742 -14.39 -4.27 -30.65
CA SER A 742 -13.14 -4.27 -29.92
C SER A 742 -13.11 -5.44 -28.94
N LEU A 743 -12.01 -6.19 -28.96
CA LEU A 743 -11.78 -7.35 -28.08
C LEU A 743 -10.64 -7.13 -27.07
N TRP A 744 -10.04 -5.94 -27.12
CA TRP A 744 -8.79 -5.61 -26.45
C TRP A 744 -8.97 -4.38 -25.55
N ARG A 745 -8.24 -4.36 -24.43
CA ARG A 745 -8.13 -3.20 -23.53
C ARG A 745 -6.68 -2.72 -23.50
N ALA A 746 -6.46 -1.43 -23.19
CA ALA A 746 -5.10 -0.95 -22.94
C ALA A 746 -4.53 -1.71 -21.72
N PRO A 747 -3.41 -2.46 -21.83
CA PRO A 747 -2.98 -3.35 -20.76
C PRO A 747 -2.88 -2.63 -19.41
N THR A 748 -3.46 -3.23 -18.37
CA THR A 748 -3.17 -2.85 -16.98
C THR A 748 -1.76 -3.30 -16.61
N GLU A 749 -1.25 -2.89 -15.47
CA GLU A 749 0.02 -3.45 -14.96
C GLU A 749 -0.11 -4.94 -14.68
N ASN A 750 -1.28 -5.39 -14.23
CA ASN A 750 -1.59 -6.81 -14.10
C ASN A 750 -1.57 -7.56 -15.45
N ASP A 751 -2.09 -6.96 -16.53
CA ASP A 751 -2.03 -7.60 -17.86
C ASP A 751 -0.59 -7.77 -18.36
N ARG A 752 0.33 -6.89 -17.93
CA ARG A 752 1.76 -6.94 -18.28
C ARG A 752 2.56 -7.90 -17.42
N GLY A 753 2.04 -8.28 -16.26
CA GLY A 753 2.63 -9.27 -15.38
C GLY A 753 2.35 -10.71 -15.85
N VAL A 754 3.13 -11.65 -15.32
CA VAL A 754 2.95 -13.09 -15.54
C VAL A 754 2.23 -13.66 -14.33
N ALA A 755 1.03 -14.22 -14.55
CA ALA A 755 0.24 -14.85 -13.50
C ALA A 755 0.97 -16.06 -12.93
N TRP A 756 1.05 -16.15 -11.60
CA TRP A 756 1.80 -17.22 -10.92
C TRP A 756 1.19 -18.62 -11.10
N GLU A 757 -0.09 -18.71 -11.45
CA GLU A 757 -0.76 -19.97 -11.79
C GLU A 757 -0.44 -20.44 -13.22
N GLU A 758 0.10 -19.57 -14.08
CA GLU A 758 0.43 -19.84 -15.48
C GLU A 758 1.87 -19.40 -15.84
N PRO A 759 2.91 -19.78 -15.07
CA PRO A 759 4.25 -19.20 -15.18
C PRO A 759 4.94 -19.51 -16.52
N GLU A 760 4.49 -20.57 -17.21
CA GLU A 760 5.02 -21.00 -18.52
C GLU A 760 4.41 -20.21 -19.69
N LEU A 761 3.37 -19.41 -19.45
CA LEU A 761 2.73 -18.59 -20.47
C LEU A 761 3.28 -17.15 -20.43
N PRO A 762 3.42 -16.48 -21.60
CA PRO A 762 3.68 -15.06 -21.62
C PRO A 762 2.58 -14.27 -20.92
N SER A 763 2.89 -13.03 -20.53
CA SER A 763 1.91 -12.09 -19.98
C SER A 763 0.67 -11.99 -20.89
N VAL A 764 -0.47 -11.62 -20.30
CA VAL A 764 -1.71 -11.44 -21.09
C VAL A 764 -1.51 -10.36 -22.16
N ALA A 765 -0.78 -9.29 -21.85
CA ALA A 765 -0.42 -8.23 -22.77
C ALA A 765 0.41 -8.75 -23.96
N ASP A 766 1.41 -9.61 -23.72
CA ASP A 766 2.22 -10.20 -24.78
C ASP A 766 1.41 -11.15 -25.65
N ARG A 767 0.52 -11.95 -25.04
CA ARG A 767 -0.41 -12.82 -25.76
C ARG A 767 -1.33 -12.01 -26.66
N TRP A 768 -1.87 -10.88 -26.18
CA TRP A 768 -2.69 -9.96 -26.97
C TRP A 768 -1.91 -9.31 -28.11
N ALA A 769 -0.67 -8.88 -27.87
CA ALA A 769 0.20 -8.29 -28.88
C ALA A 769 0.56 -9.30 -29.98
N ALA A 770 0.93 -10.53 -29.60
CA ALA A 770 1.19 -11.62 -30.53
C ALA A 770 -0.04 -11.99 -31.37
N ALA A 771 -1.22 -11.97 -30.75
CA ALA A 771 -2.49 -12.20 -31.41
C ALA A 771 -3.02 -10.97 -32.19
N ARG A 772 -2.36 -9.80 -32.08
CA ARG A 772 -2.77 -8.51 -32.70
C ARG A 772 -4.21 -8.11 -32.35
N LEU A 773 -4.64 -8.35 -31.11
CA LEU A 773 -6.01 -8.03 -30.68
C LEU A 773 -6.30 -6.51 -30.67
N ASP A 774 -5.26 -5.69 -30.61
CA ASP A 774 -5.30 -4.23 -30.73
C ASP A 774 -5.55 -3.74 -32.17
N ASP A 775 -5.44 -4.61 -33.17
CA ASP A 775 -5.49 -4.27 -34.60
C ASP A 775 -6.53 -5.11 -35.37
N LEU A 776 -7.77 -5.14 -34.89
CA LEU A 776 -8.85 -5.87 -35.56
C LEU A 776 -9.18 -5.29 -36.94
N ARG A 777 -9.26 -6.16 -37.94
CA ARG A 777 -9.68 -5.82 -39.31
C ARG A 777 -11.07 -6.35 -39.56
N THR A 778 -11.92 -5.48 -40.10
CA THR A 778 -13.34 -5.79 -40.33
C THR A 778 -13.63 -5.88 -41.82
N ARG A 779 -14.26 -6.99 -42.22
CA ARG A 779 -14.82 -7.20 -43.55
C ARG A 779 -16.35 -7.14 -43.49
N LEU A 780 -16.94 -6.32 -44.34
CA LEU A 780 -18.39 -6.34 -44.57
C LEU A 780 -18.77 -7.63 -45.31
N LEU A 781 -19.74 -8.37 -44.77
CA LEU A 781 -20.29 -9.58 -45.41
C LEU A 781 -21.59 -9.27 -46.12
N GLU A 782 -22.48 -8.55 -45.45
CA GLU A 782 -23.84 -8.32 -45.93
C GLU A 782 -24.42 -7.05 -45.30
N VAL A 783 -25.20 -6.31 -46.09
CA VAL A 783 -26.13 -5.29 -45.63
C VAL A 783 -27.51 -5.70 -46.11
N SER A 784 -28.46 -5.81 -45.19
CA SER A 784 -29.81 -6.28 -45.49
C SER A 784 -30.84 -5.53 -44.63
N GLU A 785 -32.11 -5.68 -45.01
CA GLU A 785 -33.25 -5.12 -44.30
C GLU A 785 -34.16 -6.27 -43.86
N ASP A 786 -34.55 -6.29 -42.60
CA ASP A 786 -35.47 -7.28 -42.03
C ASP A 786 -36.64 -6.54 -41.36
N GLY A 787 -37.69 -6.32 -42.14
CA GLY A 787 -38.81 -5.47 -41.74
C GLY A 787 -38.36 -4.02 -41.49
N SER A 788 -38.45 -3.56 -40.25
CA SER A 788 -37.98 -2.23 -39.84
C SER A 788 -36.53 -2.21 -39.33
N ALA A 789 -35.83 -3.34 -39.36
CA ALA A 789 -34.45 -3.44 -38.89
C ALA A 789 -33.47 -3.28 -40.05
N PHE A 790 -32.40 -2.52 -39.82
CA PHE A 790 -31.23 -2.47 -40.69
C PHE A 790 -30.18 -3.44 -40.14
N VAL A 791 -29.88 -4.49 -40.90
CA VAL A 791 -29.03 -5.60 -40.46
C VAL A 791 -27.73 -5.59 -41.24
N VAL A 792 -26.62 -5.46 -40.52
CA VAL A 792 -25.27 -5.49 -41.08
C VAL A 792 -24.55 -6.70 -40.51
N ARG A 793 -23.98 -7.52 -41.38
CA ARG A 793 -23.12 -8.64 -40.99
C ARG A 793 -21.70 -8.30 -41.35
N THR A 794 -20.82 -8.32 -40.36
CA THR A 794 -19.39 -8.15 -40.56
C THR A 794 -18.63 -9.34 -40.02
N ARG A 795 -17.38 -9.48 -40.44
CA ARG A 795 -16.42 -10.40 -39.85
C ARG A 795 -15.23 -9.59 -39.40
N SER A 796 -14.96 -9.60 -38.10
CA SER A 796 -13.87 -8.86 -37.48
C SER A 796 -12.86 -9.83 -36.88
N GLY A 797 -11.58 -9.67 -37.18
CA GLY A 797 -10.55 -10.53 -36.64
C GLY A 797 -9.17 -9.91 -36.75
N PRO A 798 -8.21 -10.38 -35.95
CA PRO A 798 -6.83 -9.94 -36.08
C PRO A 798 -6.22 -10.45 -37.40
N PRO A 799 -5.33 -9.68 -38.04
CA PRO A 799 -4.79 -10.02 -39.36
C PRO A 799 -3.89 -11.26 -39.39
N VAL A 800 -3.49 -11.79 -38.24
CA VAL A 800 -2.50 -12.88 -38.10
C VAL A 800 -3.11 -14.24 -37.74
N LEU A 801 -4.43 -14.33 -37.53
CA LEU A 801 -5.10 -15.57 -37.11
C LEU A 801 -6.10 -16.08 -38.15
N ASP A 802 -6.28 -17.40 -38.21
CA ASP A 802 -7.47 -18.04 -38.80
C ASP A 802 -8.60 -18.14 -37.77
N ALA A 803 -8.85 -17.02 -37.07
CA ALA A 803 -9.87 -16.87 -36.06
C ALA A 803 -10.46 -15.46 -36.15
N GLY A 804 -11.71 -15.32 -35.75
CA GLY A 804 -12.39 -14.04 -35.82
C GLY A 804 -13.77 -14.13 -35.18
N VAL A 805 -14.52 -13.05 -35.33
CA VAL A 805 -15.87 -12.90 -34.81
C VAL A 805 -16.78 -12.55 -35.97
N ASP A 806 -17.78 -13.39 -36.21
CA ASP A 806 -18.90 -13.03 -37.06
C ASP A 806 -19.83 -12.14 -36.23
N VAL A 807 -20.04 -10.92 -36.71
CA VAL A 807 -20.76 -9.87 -36.01
C VAL A 807 -22.06 -9.59 -36.73
N THR A 808 -23.18 -9.71 -36.02
CA THR A 808 -24.48 -9.24 -36.50
C THR A 808 -24.85 -7.96 -35.77
N TRP A 809 -24.91 -6.86 -36.51
CA TRP A 809 -25.39 -5.57 -36.06
C TRP A 809 -26.84 -5.42 -36.51
N ARG A 810 -27.79 -5.53 -35.59
CA ARG A 810 -29.20 -5.30 -35.88
C ARG A 810 -29.62 -3.96 -35.30
N TRP A 811 -29.80 -2.99 -36.18
CA TRP A 811 -30.21 -1.63 -35.83
C TRP A 811 -31.72 -1.47 -35.98
N THR A 812 -32.36 -0.88 -34.98
CA THR A 812 -33.78 -0.49 -35.03
C THR A 812 -33.97 0.92 -34.49
N SER A 813 -35.05 1.60 -34.88
CA SER A 813 -35.35 2.94 -34.39
C SER A 813 -36.85 3.17 -34.21
N ASP A 814 -37.19 3.98 -33.21
CA ASP A 814 -38.53 4.54 -33.01
C ASP A 814 -38.71 5.94 -33.64
N GLY A 815 -37.69 6.43 -34.35
CA GLY A 815 -37.65 7.77 -34.95
C GLY A 815 -36.88 8.79 -34.12
N THR A 816 -36.69 8.56 -32.82
CA THR A 816 -35.95 9.46 -31.90
C THR A 816 -34.70 8.83 -31.32
N SER A 817 -34.73 7.52 -31.08
CA SER A 817 -33.65 6.72 -30.53
C SER A 817 -33.23 5.63 -31.50
N LEU A 818 -31.99 5.19 -31.39
CA LEU A 818 -31.41 4.11 -32.19
C LEU A 818 -31.03 2.97 -31.24
N ALA A 819 -31.61 1.79 -31.42
CA ALA A 819 -31.19 0.59 -30.70
C ALA A 819 -30.26 -0.27 -31.55
N LEU A 820 -29.29 -0.88 -30.89
CA LEU A 820 -28.41 -1.92 -31.42
C LEU A 820 -28.63 -3.21 -30.63
N ASP A 821 -29.05 -4.25 -31.33
CA ASP A 821 -28.88 -5.63 -30.91
C ASP A 821 -27.63 -6.19 -31.60
N LEU A 822 -26.55 -6.36 -30.85
CA LEU A 822 -25.27 -6.87 -31.32
C LEU A 822 -25.12 -8.33 -30.93
N THR A 823 -24.72 -9.18 -31.87
CA THR A 823 -24.24 -10.54 -31.59
C THR A 823 -22.82 -10.69 -32.09
N LEU A 824 -21.92 -11.09 -31.21
CA LEU A 824 -20.51 -11.39 -31.47
C LEU A 824 -20.33 -12.91 -31.40
N ALA A 825 -20.21 -13.60 -32.52
CA ALA A 825 -20.05 -15.05 -32.56
C ALA A 825 -18.62 -15.43 -32.99
N PRO A 826 -17.73 -15.83 -32.05
CA PRO A 826 -16.38 -16.25 -32.41
C PRO A 826 -16.38 -17.53 -33.23
N TYR A 827 -15.41 -17.63 -34.13
CA TYR A 827 -15.06 -18.85 -34.85
C TYR A 827 -13.55 -19.02 -34.91
N GLY A 828 -13.10 -20.23 -35.26
CA GLY A 828 -11.69 -20.58 -35.31
C GLY A 828 -11.09 -20.81 -33.91
N THR A 829 -9.80 -21.08 -33.88
CA THR A 829 -9.06 -21.34 -32.64
C THR A 829 -8.37 -20.08 -32.17
N TRP A 830 -8.69 -19.63 -30.96
CA TRP A 830 -8.08 -18.46 -30.35
C TRP A 830 -6.90 -18.85 -29.44
N PRO A 831 -5.79 -18.11 -29.48
CA PRO A 831 -4.60 -18.41 -28.68
C PRO A 831 -4.64 -17.83 -27.26
N CYS A 832 -5.62 -16.96 -26.96
CA CYS A 832 -5.73 -16.28 -25.66
C CYS A 832 -7.16 -15.81 -25.39
N ASP A 833 -7.42 -15.51 -24.12
CA ASP A 833 -8.63 -14.86 -23.64
C ASP A 833 -8.68 -13.39 -24.08
N TRP A 834 -9.88 -12.80 -24.08
CA TRP A 834 -10.10 -11.41 -24.48
C TRP A 834 -10.05 -10.46 -23.29
N GLY A 835 -9.67 -9.20 -23.53
CA GLY A 835 -9.76 -8.16 -22.50
C GLY A 835 -11.19 -7.65 -22.32
N ARG A 836 -11.95 -7.64 -23.42
CA ARG A 836 -13.35 -7.20 -23.49
C ARG A 836 -14.05 -7.78 -24.71
N ALA A 837 -15.35 -7.62 -24.78
CA ALA A 837 -16.14 -7.92 -25.98
C ALA A 837 -17.25 -6.88 -26.10
N GLY A 838 -17.10 -5.96 -27.05
CA GLY A 838 -18.01 -4.84 -27.20
C GLY A 838 -17.70 -4.00 -28.42
N ILE A 839 -18.16 -2.75 -28.36
CA ILE A 839 -17.93 -1.76 -29.41
C ILE A 839 -17.18 -0.55 -28.85
N ASP A 840 -16.41 0.08 -29.72
CA ASP A 840 -15.91 1.44 -29.53
C ASP A 840 -16.59 2.37 -30.52
N LEU A 841 -16.74 3.63 -30.12
CA LEU A 841 -17.11 4.74 -31.00
C LEU A 841 -16.38 6.01 -30.56
N ARG A 842 -16.16 6.91 -31.52
CA ARG A 842 -15.49 8.20 -31.30
C ARG A 842 -16.39 9.36 -31.72
N LEU A 843 -16.38 10.40 -30.90
CA LEU A 843 -16.99 11.70 -31.16
C LEU A 843 -15.89 12.74 -31.32
N ALA A 844 -16.10 13.69 -32.23
CA ALA A 844 -15.11 14.71 -32.58
C ALA A 844 -14.97 15.81 -31.51
N GLU A 845 -15.93 15.90 -30.58
CA GLU A 845 -15.93 16.86 -29.49
C GLU A 845 -15.43 16.23 -28.18
N PRO A 846 -14.70 16.98 -27.34
CA PRO A 846 -14.32 16.53 -26.01
C PRO A 846 -15.52 16.54 -25.05
N THR A 847 -15.58 15.56 -24.16
CA THR A 847 -16.59 15.48 -23.11
C THR A 847 -16.35 16.54 -22.03
N ALA A 848 -17.43 17.21 -21.62
CA ALA A 848 -17.46 18.10 -20.45
C ALA A 848 -17.73 17.31 -19.14
N GLY A 849 -18.37 16.14 -19.24
CA GLY A 849 -18.67 15.29 -18.10
C GLY A 849 -19.65 14.17 -18.44
N VAL A 850 -19.88 13.28 -17.48
CA VAL A 850 -20.81 12.16 -17.62
C VAL A 850 -21.75 12.14 -16.43
N ARG A 851 -23.04 11.99 -16.71
CA ARG A 851 -24.08 11.72 -15.69
C ARG A 851 -24.59 10.31 -15.92
N TRP A 852 -24.75 9.49 -14.89
CA TRP A 852 -25.29 8.15 -15.07
C TRP A 852 -26.15 7.69 -13.90
N THR A 853 -27.07 6.78 -14.17
CA THR A 853 -27.72 5.92 -13.19
C THR A 853 -27.21 4.50 -13.39
N GLY A 854 -26.76 3.87 -12.32
CA GLY A 854 -26.07 2.58 -12.37
C GLY A 854 -25.20 2.39 -11.14
N TRP A 855 -24.04 1.76 -11.28
CA TRP A 855 -23.09 1.53 -10.20
C TRP A 855 -22.00 2.61 -10.17
N GLY A 856 -21.66 3.08 -8.98
CA GLY A 856 -20.65 4.14 -8.80
C GLY A 856 -20.42 4.54 -7.34
N PRO A 857 -19.68 5.64 -7.09
CA PRO A 857 -19.14 6.55 -8.09
C PRO A 857 -17.86 6.04 -8.80
N GLY A 858 -17.14 5.11 -8.16
CA GLY A 858 -15.91 4.51 -8.66
C GLY A 858 -16.10 3.58 -9.86
N PRO A 859 -15.00 3.16 -10.49
CA PRO A 859 -15.00 2.14 -11.54
C PRO A 859 -15.39 0.77 -11.00
N GLN A 860 -15.75 -0.14 -11.91
CA GLN A 860 -16.09 -1.52 -11.60
C GLN A 860 -15.69 -2.45 -12.75
N TYR A 861 -14.93 -3.49 -12.42
CA TYR A 861 -14.64 -4.65 -13.28
C TYR A 861 -15.27 -5.90 -12.66
N PRO A 862 -15.29 -7.06 -13.35
CA PRO A 862 -15.93 -8.27 -12.81
C PRO A 862 -15.46 -8.70 -11.42
N ASP A 863 -14.19 -8.46 -11.08
CA ASP A 863 -13.53 -8.85 -9.83
C ASP A 863 -13.17 -7.66 -8.91
N THR A 864 -13.67 -6.46 -9.22
CA THR A 864 -13.50 -5.23 -8.41
C THR A 864 -14.83 -4.44 -8.33
N GLY A 865 -14.80 -3.24 -7.75
CA GLY A 865 -15.98 -2.39 -7.61
C GLY A 865 -16.93 -2.87 -6.52
N GLN A 866 -16.42 -3.56 -5.48
CA GLN A 866 -17.17 -3.92 -4.29
C GLN A 866 -17.84 -2.68 -3.67
N ALA A 867 -17.16 -1.53 -3.69
CA ALA A 867 -17.67 -0.27 -3.15
C ALA A 867 -18.70 0.43 -4.04
N ALA A 868 -18.87 -0.02 -5.29
CA ALA A 868 -19.80 0.60 -6.22
C ALA A 868 -21.26 0.33 -5.81
N ARG A 869 -21.96 1.41 -5.46
CA ARG A 869 -23.38 1.42 -5.08
C ARG A 869 -24.26 1.70 -6.28
N TYR A 870 -25.47 1.16 -6.28
CA TYR A 870 -26.49 1.54 -7.26
C TYR A 870 -27.09 2.91 -6.91
N GLY A 871 -27.10 3.84 -7.86
CA GLY A 871 -27.63 5.19 -7.66
C GLY A 871 -27.45 6.07 -8.90
N SER A 872 -27.59 7.39 -8.72
CA SER A 872 -27.34 8.38 -9.77
C SER A 872 -26.11 9.21 -9.43
N PHE A 873 -25.23 9.40 -10.41
CA PHE A 873 -23.91 9.98 -10.25
C PHE A 873 -23.61 10.99 -11.36
N VAL A 874 -22.68 11.88 -11.07
CA VAL A 874 -22.08 12.81 -12.04
C VAL A 874 -20.58 12.81 -11.82
N ALA A 875 -19.82 12.85 -12.90
CA ALA A 875 -18.38 13.02 -12.86
C ALA A 875 -17.96 14.04 -13.92
N GLY A 876 -17.03 14.92 -13.56
CA GLY A 876 -16.38 15.80 -14.51
C GLY A 876 -15.47 15.01 -15.46
N ARG A 877 -14.92 15.71 -16.45
CA ARG A 877 -13.96 15.14 -17.40
C ARG A 877 -12.78 14.44 -16.71
N ASP A 878 -12.23 15.07 -15.67
CA ASP A 878 -11.02 14.58 -14.98
C ASP A 878 -11.32 13.53 -13.89
N ASP A 879 -12.57 13.43 -13.44
CA ASP A 879 -12.99 12.46 -12.42
C ASP A 879 -13.54 11.16 -13.03
N TYR A 880 -14.07 11.24 -14.26
CA TYR A 880 -14.63 10.06 -14.92
C TYR A 880 -13.52 9.13 -15.43
N ALA A 881 -12.47 9.69 -16.02
CA ALA A 881 -11.27 8.94 -16.39
C ALA A 881 -10.33 8.88 -15.19
N VAL A 882 -10.09 7.70 -14.64
CA VAL A 882 -9.09 7.54 -13.57
C VAL A 882 -7.70 7.71 -14.18
N ARG A 883 -6.91 8.62 -13.61
CA ARG A 883 -5.54 8.90 -14.03
C ARG A 883 -4.58 8.17 -13.12
N THR A 884 -3.79 7.28 -13.70
CA THR A 884 -2.72 6.54 -13.02
C THR A 884 -1.38 7.08 -13.49
N VAL A 885 -0.32 7.01 -12.67
CA VAL A 885 1.02 7.52 -13.02
C VAL A 885 1.47 7.01 -14.40
N ARG A 886 1.35 5.69 -14.62
CA ARG A 886 1.42 5.07 -15.94
C ARG A 886 0.01 4.84 -16.49
N PRO A 887 -0.39 5.48 -17.60
CA PRO A 887 -1.71 5.30 -18.19
C PRO A 887 -2.02 3.85 -18.58
N GLN A 888 -3.25 3.40 -18.30
CA GLN A 888 -3.72 2.03 -18.58
C GLN A 888 -5.25 1.97 -18.71
N GLU A 889 -5.84 0.80 -18.98
CA GLU A 889 -7.30 0.65 -18.94
C GLU A 889 -7.83 1.00 -17.55
N HIS A 890 -8.77 1.96 -17.49
CA HIS A 890 -9.46 2.35 -16.27
C HIS A 890 -10.82 2.99 -16.60
N GLY A 891 -11.70 3.03 -15.61
CA GLY A 891 -12.90 3.91 -15.63
C GLY A 891 -14.20 3.25 -16.08
N ALA A 892 -14.20 1.94 -16.37
CA ALA A 892 -15.41 1.20 -16.68
C ALA A 892 -16.42 1.27 -15.54
N ARG A 893 -17.69 1.52 -15.85
CA ARG A 893 -18.80 1.58 -14.88
C ARG A 893 -20.02 0.87 -15.47
N ARG A 894 -20.79 0.16 -14.65
CA ARG A 894 -22.06 -0.43 -15.08
C ARG A 894 -23.18 0.61 -15.03
N VAL A 895 -23.86 0.83 -16.15
CA VAL A 895 -24.90 1.87 -16.27
C VAL A 895 -26.20 1.31 -16.82
N ASP A 896 -27.31 1.86 -16.35
CA ASP A 896 -28.63 1.66 -16.98
C ASP A 896 -28.98 2.84 -17.90
N ASP A 897 -28.55 4.04 -17.51
CA ASP A 897 -28.73 5.27 -18.27
C ASP A 897 -27.51 6.16 -18.04
N ALA A 898 -26.84 6.57 -19.10
CA ALA A 898 -25.73 7.51 -19.03
C ALA A 898 -25.91 8.61 -20.08
N THR A 899 -25.55 9.83 -19.73
CA THR A 899 -25.49 10.98 -20.63
C THR A 899 -24.06 11.51 -20.64
N VAL A 900 -23.42 11.43 -21.81
CA VAL A 900 -22.09 11.98 -22.09
C VAL A 900 -22.27 13.37 -22.65
N ASP A 901 -21.90 14.38 -21.88
CA ASP A 901 -22.10 15.79 -22.17
C ASP A 901 -20.95 16.33 -23.03
N LEU A 902 -21.27 16.91 -24.19
CA LEU A 902 -20.29 17.48 -25.14
C LEU A 902 -20.45 19.01 -25.23
N GLY A 903 -21.05 19.63 -24.20
CA GLY A 903 -21.45 21.03 -24.24
C GLY A 903 -22.79 21.17 -24.94
N ALA A 904 -22.83 21.66 -26.18
CA ALA A 904 -24.09 22.01 -26.85
C ALA A 904 -25.06 20.82 -27.05
N ARG A 905 -24.55 19.58 -27.01
CA ARG A 905 -25.26 18.33 -27.27
C ARG A 905 -24.75 17.26 -26.31
N ALA A 906 -25.50 16.17 -26.18
CA ALA A 906 -25.05 15.02 -25.43
C ALA A 906 -25.46 13.70 -26.11
N LEU A 907 -24.67 12.66 -25.88
CA LEU A 907 -25.02 11.29 -26.23
C LEU A 907 -25.60 10.60 -25.00
N ARG A 908 -26.87 10.19 -25.08
CA ARG A 908 -27.49 9.33 -24.08
C ARG A 908 -27.36 7.87 -24.49
N VAL A 909 -26.87 7.04 -23.57
CA VAL A 909 -26.64 5.60 -23.71
C VAL A 909 -27.50 4.89 -22.67
N ARG A 910 -28.37 3.98 -23.10
CA ARG A 910 -29.25 3.21 -22.21
C ARG A 910 -29.05 1.71 -22.42
N GLY A 911 -29.03 0.96 -21.33
CA GLY A 911 -28.84 -0.49 -21.32
C GLY A 911 -29.30 -1.08 -19.99
N ALA A 912 -29.07 -2.38 -19.78
CA ALA A 912 -29.37 -3.06 -18.52
C ALA A 912 -28.08 -3.47 -17.80
N GLY A 913 -27.53 -2.59 -16.97
CA GLY A 913 -26.30 -2.79 -16.22
C GLY A 913 -25.07 -2.91 -17.11
N LEU A 914 -25.04 -2.07 -18.15
CA LEU A 914 -24.10 -2.06 -19.25
C LEU A 914 -22.74 -1.50 -18.83
N PRO A 915 -21.62 -2.23 -18.97
CA PRO A 915 -20.31 -1.63 -18.79
C PRO A 915 -20.05 -0.56 -19.87
N LEU A 916 -19.81 0.66 -19.40
CA LEU A 916 -19.54 1.86 -20.17
C LEU A 916 -18.20 2.44 -19.73
N THR A 917 -17.34 2.76 -20.70
CA THR A 917 -16.12 3.55 -20.47
C THR A 917 -16.12 4.75 -21.39
N VAL A 918 -15.77 5.92 -20.86
CA VAL A 918 -15.70 7.20 -21.58
C VAL A 918 -14.33 7.80 -21.31
N ARG A 919 -13.59 8.12 -22.36
CA ARG A 919 -12.22 8.62 -22.24
C ARG A 919 -11.91 9.74 -23.22
N PRO A 920 -10.87 10.54 -22.94
CA PRO A 920 -10.44 11.60 -23.84
C PRO A 920 -9.53 11.09 -24.99
N TRP A 921 -9.07 9.84 -24.91
CA TRP A 921 -8.07 9.26 -25.80
C TRP A 921 -8.45 7.84 -26.21
N SER A 922 -7.91 7.40 -27.35
CA SER A 922 -8.01 6.01 -27.78
C SER A 922 -7.21 5.09 -26.85
N ARG A 923 -7.59 3.80 -26.80
CA ARG A 923 -6.82 2.81 -26.04
C ARG A 923 -5.38 2.66 -26.51
N ALA A 924 -5.14 2.82 -27.82
CA ALA A 924 -3.80 2.73 -28.39
C ALA A 924 -2.90 3.85 -27.87
N VAL A 925 -3.43 5.08 -27.74
CA VAL A 925 -2.70 6.20 -27.13
C VAL A 925 -2.42 5.89 -25.66
N VAL A 926 -3.44 5.49 -24.89
CA VAL A 926 -3.28 5.14 -23.47
C VAL A 926 -2.21 4.05 -23.28
N ALA A 927 -2.23 2.99 -24.08
CA ALA A 927 -1.29 1.88 -23.96
C ALA A 927 0.16 2.24 -24.33
N ALA A 928 0.35 3.23 -25.22
CA ALA A 928 1.67 3.66 -25.69
C ALA A 928 2.32 4.73 -24.82
N THR A 929 1.54 5.41 -23.96
CA THR A 929 2.02 6.49 -23.10
C THR A 929 2.64 5.95 -21.80
N ARG A 930 3.82 6.47 -21.42
CA ARG A 930 4.54 6.01 -20.23
C ARG A 930 4.18 6.81 -18.98
N HIS A 931 3.86 8.10 -19.14
CA HIS A 931 3.48 8.95 -18.03
C HIS A 931 2.21 9.74 -18.32
N ASP A 932 1.38 9.94 -17.30
CA ASP A 932 0.13 10.69 -17.42
C ASP A 932 0.31 12.12 -17.98
N HIS A 933 1.40 12.78 -17.62
CA HIS A 933 1.72 14.13 -18.10
C HIS A 933 2.15 14.18 -19.59
N GLU A 934 2.38 13.04 -20.23
CA GLU A 934 2.68 12.93 -21.68
C GLU A 934 1.43 12.74 -22.53
N LEU A 935 0.26 12.46 -21.93
CA LEU A 935 -0.99 12.30 -22.66
C LEU A 935 -1.31 13.59 -23.45
N PRO A 936 -1.74 13.48 -24.72
CA PRO A 936 -2.03 14.65 -25.54
C PRO A 936 -3.23 15.43 -25.01
N ALA A 937 -3.39 16.68 -25.43
CA ALA A 937 -4.59 17.45 -25.10
C ALA A 937 -5.83 16.71 -25.64
N ALA A 938 -6.87 16.55 -24.81
CA ALA A 938 -8.08 15.89 -25.28
C ALA A 938 -8.90 16.81 -26.18
N THR A 939 -9.04 16.38 -27.42
CA THR A 939 -9.84 17.03 -28.46
C THR A 939 -11.06 16.21 -28.84
N GLU A 940 -11.20 15.00 -28.32
CA GLU A 940 -12.18 14.00 -28.75
C GLU A 940 -12.78 13.27 -27.55
N THR A 941 -13.84 12.50 -27.79
CA THR A 941 -14.41 11.57 -26.80
C THR A 941 -14.48 10.16 -27.38
N TRP A 942 -13.86 9.22 -26.67
CA TRP A 942 -13.87 7.81 -26.98
C TRP A 942 -14.81 7.08 -26.02
N ILE A 943 -15.78 6.35 -26.56
CA ILE A 943 -16.81 5.66 -25.79
C ILE A 943 -16.76 4.17 -26.10
N SER A 944 -16.77 3.37 -25.06
CA SER A 944 -16.73 1.91 -25.11
C SER A 944 -17.97 1.36 -24.44
N VAL A 945 -18.67 0.47 -25.14
CA VAL A 945 -19.87 -0.20 -24.65
C VAL A 945 -19.65 -1.70 -24.75
N ASP A 946 -19.70 -2.41 -23.63
CA ASP A 946 -19.31 -3.81 -23.56
C ASP A 946 -20.48 -4.75 -23.29
N ALA A 947 -20.47 -5.90 -23.96
CA ALA A 947 -21.26 -7.06 -23.57
C ALA A 947 -20.65 -7.72 -22.33
N ALA A 948 -19.31 -7.84 -22.33
CA ALA A 948 -18.53 -8.46 -21.27
C ALA A 948 -17.11 -7.87 -21.23
N ALA A 949 -16.48 -7.97 -20.07
CA ALA A 949 -15.08 -7.61 -19.84
C ALA A 949 -14.41 -8.71 -19.01
N SER A 950 -13.09 -8.86 -19.13
CA SER A 950 -12.31 -9.65 -18.19
C SER A 950 -12.10 -8.87 -16.89
N GLY A 951 -11.92 -9.59 -15.79
CA GLY A 951 -11.38 -9.06 -14.54
C GLY A 951 -9.97 -8.45 -14.71
N VAL A 952 -9.45 -7.86 -13.65
CA VAL A 952 -8.12 -7.24 -13.62
C VAL A 952 -7.07 -8.06 -12.86
N GLY A 953 -7.47 -8.90 -11.90
CA GLY A 953 -6.57 -9.74 -11.13
C GLY A 953 -5.49 -8.95 -10.39
N THR A 954 -4.34 -9.60 -10.14
CA THR A 954 -3.18 -9.04 -9.44
C THR A 954 -1.85 -9.50 -10.05
N ALA A 955 -1.83 -9.89 -11.33
CA ALA A 955 -0.70 -10.61 -11.93
C ALA A 955 0.60 -9.78 -12.06
N SER A 956 0.57 -8.48 -11.74
CA SER A 956 1.80 -7.69 -11.56
C SER A 956 2.70 -8.30 -10.49
N CYS A 957 2.12 -8.79 -9.40
CA CYS A 957 2.77 -9.70 -8.45
C CYS A 957 1.71 -10.63 -7.82
N GLY A 958 1.76 -11.93 -8.13
CA GLY A 958 0.85 -12.94 -7.58
C GLY A 958 -0.20 -13.48 -8.56
N PRO A 959 -1.40 -13.83 -8.07
CA PRO A 959 -2.46 -14.45 -8.85
C PRO A 959 -2.92 -13.63 -10.06
N GLY A 960 -3.23 -14.32 -11.15
CA GLY A 960 -3.91 -13.76 -12.30
C GLY A 960 -5.38 -13.43 -12.06
N VAL A 961 -6.11 -13.17 -13.16
CA VAL A 961 -7.59 -13.10 -13.10
C VAL A 961 -8.13 -14.49 -12.76
N LEU A 962 -8.90 -14.60 -11.67
CA LEU A 962 -9.49 -15.89 -11.27
C LEU A 962 -10.39 -16.44 -12.39
N PRO A 963 -10.51 -17.77 -12.56
CA PRO A 963 -11.21 -18.38 -13.69
C PRO A 963 -12.64 -17.87 -13.93
N GLY A 964 -13.38 -17.55 -12.86
CA GLY A 964 -14.76 -17.04 -12.95
C GLY A 964 -14.88 -15.63 -13.53
N TYR A 965 -13.78 -14.88 -13.62
CA TYR A 965 -13.73 -13.51 -14.10
C TYR A 965 -12.98 -13.35 -15.44
N ARG A 966 -12.47 -14.44 -16.00
CA ARG A 966 -11.81 -14.43 -17.32
C ARG A 966 -12.84 -14.35 -18.44
N LEU A 967 -12.45 -13.72 -19.54
CA LEU A 967 -13.30 -13.62 -20.73
C LEU A 967 -12.77 -14.52 -21.85
N ALA A 968 -13.11 -15.80 -21.77
CA ALA A 968 -12.81 -16.74 -22.85
C ALA A 968 -13.64 -16.41 -24.12
N PRO A 969 -13.13 -16.71 -25.32
CA PRO A 969 -13.85 -16.53 -26.59
C PRO A 969 -15.18 -17.30 -26.60
N ALA A 970 -16.28 -16.59 -26.48
CA ALA A 970 -17.64 -17.15 -26.51
C ALA A 970 -18.60 -16.19 -27.21
N THR A 971 -19.78 -16.69 -27.60
CA THR A 971 -20.82 -15.83 -28.18
C THR A 971 -21.28 -14.80 -27.16
N GLN A 972 -21.13 -13.52 -27.50
CA GLN A 972 -21.55 -12.40 -26.66
C GLN A 972 -22.72 -11.65 -27.31
N GLN A 973 -23.60 -11.10 -26.48
CA GLN A 973 -24.74 -10.30 -26.92
C GLN A 973 -24.80 -8.99 -26.15
N LEU A 974 -25.13 -7.92 -26.87
CA LEU A 974 -25.26 -6.59 -26.31
C LEU A 974 -26.53 -5.94 -26.87
N HIS A 975 -27.37 -5.41 -25.97
CA HIS A 975 -28.45 -4.49 -26.33
C HIS A 975 -28.13 -3.10 -25.78
N VAL A 976 -28.10 -2.09 -26.65
CA VAL A 976 -27.89 -0.70 -26.26
C VAL A 976 -28.78 0.24 -27.07
N ILE A 977 -29.30 1.28 -26.41
CA ILE A 977 -30.06 2.35 -27.04
C ILE A 977 -29.27 3.65 -26.96
N LEU A 978 -29.05 4.26 -28.11
CA LEU A 978 -28.34 5.52 -28.32
C LEU A 978 -29.32 6.61 -28.72
N GLN A 979 -29.17 7.80 -28.15
CA GLN A 979 -29.99 8.96 -28.47
C GLN A 979 -29.15 10.23 -28.38
N GLN A 980 -29.24 11.11 -29.39
CA GLN A 980 -28.82 12.49 -29.21
C GLN A 980 -29.87 13.22 -28.38
N VAL A 981 -29.43 13.90 -27.34
CA VAL A 981 -30.25 14.87 -26.59
C VAL A 981 -29.61 16.25 -26.67
N ASP A 982 -30.46 17.28 -26.67
CA ASP A 982 -30.00 18.67 -26.53
C ASP A 982 -29.52 18.91 -25.09
N HIS A 983 -28.59 19.85 -24.89
CA HIS A 983 -27.99 20.14 -23.58
C HIS A 983 -29.05 20.19 -22.46
N LEU A 984 -28.89 19.31 -21.46
CA LEU A 984 -29.66 19.33 -20.23
C LEU A 984 -29.25 20.57 -19.42
N ARG A 985 -30.10 21.60 -19.33
CA ARG A 985 -29.83 22.75 -18.46
C ARG A 985 -29.65 22.32 -17.00
#